data_AF-A0A0Q1ADK2-F1
#
_entry.id   AF-A0A0Q1ADK2-F1
#
_cell.length_a   1.000
_cell.length_b   1.000
_cell.length_c   1.000
_cell.angle_alpha   90.00
_cell.angle_beta   90.00
_cell.angle_gamma   90.00
#
_symmetry.space_group_name_H-M   'P 1'
#
loop_
_entity.id
_entity.type
_entity.pdbx_description
1 polymer ?
#
loop_
_entity_poly.entity_id
_entity_poly.type
_entity_poly.pdbx_seq_one_letter_code
_entity_poly.pdbx_strand_id
1 'polypeptide(L)'
;MLNEKGVSEVIGAILLVSLVILGAMIVAVLFLSQPPPQEIPQVNAIAGNNTTHIFLLHDGGDPLMSLETLIRIDGRADPVPAGDIELLREDGTVEESSWLSGEWSVGKTLRIRDDQTPQSVTLVYSGGSSQSLLLTSTFVEGSPIGPTGTVTTSPTGTATTTTTTVTTTVTTSVTTTTTTSPTPTPIPDCGTISGYKWNDLDGDGVWDTGEPGLSGWTVKAYECQTGNCNNLEEKGLVTTNPDGYYTFTGLTYQPSTKFKIEEVQQTGWKPTSPSQGYLIVQLEPPGSPGQPEKCFETNVNFGNIELPQADFEADPTSGVAPLTVQFTDLSTGNPTQWAWDVNNDGVTDYTSQNPEHTYASSGTYTVKLTVTNAGGSATKIKSGYITVTATSNADVIIDENVFIYGNNLEFGGSTINGPGATIIINGGLDTSDINGGASIAVTTIYFDGSVNLDGGSAGLGSSSNPGSIYVNGNMNLWGGSRNIYGDVYVAGNFDLKDARIHDTVYVDGDLTLGNTPTLDSNARIYYTGEIYYPQGYPQNILSKCIHQVSVPGFDMPDEGLPPLRPNDWYTARGYVSGGSLASNLKIFADSYSPTSSTSTAVNVVIIARNGDITLTNLGWIHVSGVLFAPNGRVTFSGDSFEGVVLTRDGFFVTSGGTDVTFRNFEEFFSSPDDYPF
;
A
#
# COMPACT_ATOMS: atom_id res chain seq x y z
N MET A 1 3.74 -19.31 -53.02
CA MET A 1 4.76 -18.27 -52.73
C MET A 1 4.22 -17.45 -51.58
N LEU A 2 4.60 -17.84 -50.36
CA LEU A 2 4.22 -17.14 -49.13
C LEU A 2 5.16 -15.95 -48.95
N ASN A 3 4.59 -14.82 -48.58
CA ASN A 3 5.19 -13.49 -48.58
C ASN A 3 6.21 -13.37 -47.43
N GLU A 4 7.51 -13.44 -47.74
CA GLU A 4 8.64 -13.40 -46.78
C GLU A 4 8.74 -12.09 -45.98
N LYS A 5 7.93 -11.06 -46.29
CA LYS A 5 7.95 -9.77 -45.59
C LYS A 5 7.30 -9.77 -44.20
N GLY A 6 6.25 -10.56 -43.97
CA GLY A 6 5.53 -10.54 -42.68
C GLY A 6 6.29 -11.25 -41.55
N VAL A 7 7.13 -12.22 -41.90
CA VAL A 7 7.87 -13.02 -40.91
C VAL A 7 9.07 -12.25 -40.34
N SER A 8 9.69 -11.34 -41.11
CA SER A 8 10.83 -10.57 -40.60
C SER A 8 10.44 -9.42 -39.67
N GLU A 9 9.25 -8.85 -39.80
CA GLU A 9 8.74 -7.81 -38.89
C GLU A 9 8.35 -8.39 -37.52
N VAL A 10 7.75 -9.59 -37.50
CA VAL A 10 7.42 -10.30 -36.25
C VAL A 10 8.68 -10.79 -35.53
N ILE A 11 9.67 -11.32 -36.26
CA ILE A 11 10.97 -11.70 -35.68
C ILE A 11 11.71 -10.47 -35.15
N GLY A 12 11.65 -9.33 -35.85
CA GLY A 12 12.23 -8.07 -35.40
C GLY A 12 11.60 -7.53 -34.11
N ALA A 13 10.27 -7.59 -34.00
CA ALA A 13 9.55 -7.18 -32.79
C ALA A 13 9.86 -8.10 -31.59
N ILE A 14 9.91 -9.42 -31.80
CA ILE A 14 10.26 -10.39 -30.75
C ILE A 14 11.72 -10.20 -30.29
N LEU A 15 12.65 -9.91 -31.20
CA LEU A 15 14.04 -9.61 -30.84
C LEU A 15 14.19 -8.28 -30.08
N LEU A 16 13.40 -7.26 -30.44
CA LEU A 16 13.41 -5.97 -29.76
C LEU A 16 12.85 -6.07 -28.34
N VAL A 17 11.72 -6.77 -28.17
CA VAL A 17 11.11 -7.04 -26.85
C VAL A 17 12.03 -7.89 -25.98
N SER A 18 12.70 -8.90 -26.57
CA SER A 18 13.69 -9.71 -25.86
C SER A 18 14.93 -8.91 -25.42
N LEU A 19 15.38 -7.93 -26.23
CA LEU A 19 16.48 -7.03 -25.86
C LEU A 19 16.09 -6.02 -24.78
N VAL A 20 14.83 -5.56 -24.77
CA VAL A 20 14.30 -4.66 -23.73
C VAL A 20 14.13 -5.41 -22.41
N ILE A 21 13.65 -6.65 -22.43
CA ILE A 21 13.56 -7.51 -21.24
C ILE A 21 14.95 -7.87 -20.71
N LEU A 22 15.91 -8.17 -21.58
CA LEU A 22 17.29 -8.43 -21.16
C LEU A 22 17.98 -7.17 -20.61
N GLY A 23 17.69 -6.00 -21.19
CA GLY A 23 18.14 -4.70 -20.68
C GLY A 23 17.55 -4.37 -19.30
N ALA A 24 16.26 -4.61 -19.10
CA ALA A 24 15.58 -4.41 -17.83
C ALA A 24 16.10 -5.38 -16.75
N MET A 25 16.39 -6.63 -17.11
CA MET A 25 16.99 -7.63 -16.20
C MET A 25 18.44 -7.28 -15.82
N ILE A 26 19.24 -6.75 -16.76
CA ILE A 26 20.62 -6.31 -16.47
C ILE A 26 20.62 -5.06 -15.58
N VAL A 27 19.68 -4.12 -15.78
CA VAL A 27 19.51 -2.96 -14.91
C VAL A 27 19.01 -3.38 -13.53
N ALA A 28 18.05 -4.30 -13.42
CA ALA A 28 17.60 -4.84 -12.14
C ALA A 28 18.71 -5.58 -11.37
N VAL A 29 19.55 -6.37 -12.04
CA VAL A 29 20.71 -7.04 -11.43
C VAL A 29 21.81 -6.05 -11.05
N LEU A 30 22.00 -4.96 -11.79
CA LEU A 30 22.92 -3.87 -11.42
C LEU A 30 22.41 -3.03 -10.24
N PHE A 31 21.10 -2.87 -10.06
CA PHE A 31 20.52 -2.22 -8.88
C PHE A 31 20.50 -3.12 -7.64
N LEU A 32 20.38 -4.45 -7.80
CA LEU A 32 20.38 -5.42 -6.71
C LEU A 32 21.79 -5.91 -6.29
N SER A 33 22.86 -5.45 -6.95
CA SER A 33 24.26 -5.83 -6.64
C SER A 33 25.14 -4.70 -6.14
N GLN A 34 24.59 -3.49 -5.95
CA GLN A 34 25.31 -2.46 -5.21
C GLN A 34 25.16 -2.75 -3.71
N PRO A 35 26.25 -2.88 -2.93
CA PRO A 35 26.12 -2.85 -1.48
C PRO A 35 25.40 -1.55 -1.11
N PRO A 36 24.55 -1.56 -0.06
CA PRO A 36 23.87 -0.35 0.39
C PRO A 36 24.89 0.80 0.51
N PRO A 37 24.52 2.04 0.17
CA PRO A 37 25.43 3.16 0.29
C PRO A 37 25.99 3.19 1.72
N GLN A 38 27.31 3.07 1.87
CA GLN A 38 27.94 3.11 3.19
C GLN A 38 27.66 4.46 3.84
N GLU A 39 26.92 4.45 4.95
CA GLU A 39 26.70 5.65 5.73
C GLU A 39 27.94 5.90 6.59
N ILE A 40 28.46 7.13 6.58
CA ILE A 40 29.66 7.47 7.35
C ILE A 40 29.35 7.25 8.84
N PRO A 41 30.10 6.39 9.56
CA PRO A 41 29.85 6.16 10.97
C PRO A 41 30.06 7.45 11.77
N GLN A 42 29.07 7.81 12.56
CA GLN A 42 29.15 8.90 13.52
C GLN A 42 29.47 8.33 14.89
N VAL A 43 30.43 8.99 15.56
CA VAL A 43 30.90 8.62 16.88
C VAL A 43 31.09 9.87 17.72
N ASN A 44 30.47 9.89 18.90
CA ASN A 44 30.69 10.92 19.92
C ASN A 44 31.55 10.40 21.06
N ALA A 45 32.52 11.23 21.50
CA ALA A 45 33.40 10.91 22.61
C ALA A 45 33.07 11.76 23.85
N ILE A 46 32.93 11.09 25.00
CA ILE A 46 32.66 11.70 26.30
C ILE A 46 33.72 11.22 27.29
N ALA A 47 34.38 12.15 27.99
CA ALA A 47 35.26 11.82 29.10
C ALA A 47 34.46 11.73 30.41
N GLY A 48 34.69 10.69 31.21
CA GLY A 48 34.07 10.57 32.53
C GLY A 48 34.66 11.58 33.52
N ASN A 49 33.80 12.23 34.31
CA ASN A 49 34.20 13.25 35.31
C ASN A 49 35.28 12.70 36.27
N ASN A 50 36.53 13.17 36.12
CA ASN A 50 37.71 12.80 36.92
C ASN A 50 38.07 11.29 36.92
N THR A 51 37.80 10.58 35.83
CA THR A 51 38.07 9.12 35.73
C THR A 51 39.08 8.79 34.65
N THR A 52 39.75 7.65 34.80
CA THR A 52 40.66 7.06 33.81
C THR A 52 39.90 6.36 32.66
N HIS A 53 38.73 6.89 32.29
CA HIS A 53 37.77 6.24 31.40
C HIS A 53 37.24 7.21 30.33
N ILE A 54 37.13 6.70 29.10
CA ILE A 54 36.51 7.37 27.95
C ILE A 54 35.33 6.53 27.49
N PHE A 55 34.22 7.18 27.14
CA PHE A 55 33.05 6.57 26.54
C PHE A 55 32.92 7.05 25.10
N LEU A 56 32.86 6.13 24.14
CA LEU A 56 32.59 6.42 22.75
C LEU A 56 31.21 5.84 22.41
N LEU A 57 30.26 6.70 22.03
CA LEU A 57 28.92 6.31 21.60
C LEU A 57 28.85 6.31 20.08
N HIS A 58 28.30 5.24 19.50
CA HIS A 58 27.98 5.19 18.08
C HIS A 58 26.58 5.79 17.87
N ASP A 59 26.50 6.98 17.28
CA ASP A 59 25.27 7.77 17.19
C ASP A 59 24.62 7.77 15.79
N GLY A 60 25.25 7.15 14.80
CA GLY A 60 24.64 6.90 13.48
C GLY A 60 25.59 6.29 12.46
N GLY A 61 25.08 5.88 11.29
CA GLY A 61 25.87 5.34 10.18
C GLY A 61 26.27 3.87 10.29
N ASP A 62 27.19 3.43 9.41
CA ASP A 62 27.60 2.02 9.31
C ASP A 62 28.31 1.52 10.58
N PRO A 63 28.14 0.23 10.94
CA PRO A 63 28.79 -0.35 12.10
C PRO A 63 30.32 -0.47 11.95
N LEU A 64 31.03 -0.32 13.07
CA LEU A 64 32.49 -0.39 13.13
C LEU A 64 32.99 -1.75 13.61
N MET A 65 33.93 -2.33 12.85
CA MET A 65 34.55 -3.62 13.15
C MET A 65 35.87 -3.44 13.90
N SER A 66 36.12 -4.30 14.89
CA SER A 66 37.27 -4.16 15.80
C SER A 66 38.64 -4.42 15.19
N LEU A 67 38.71 -5.25 14.15
CA LEU A 67 39.93 -5.51 13.39
C LEU A 67 40.27 -4.39 12.39
N GLU A 68 39.33 -3.48 12.16
CA GLU A 68 39.43 -2.40 11.18
C GLU A 68 39.41 -1.02 11.84
N THR A 69 39.31 -0.96 13.16
CA THR A 69 39.22 0.28 13.93
C THR A 69 40.40 0.39 14.89
N LEU A 70 41.22 1.42 14.71
CA LEU A 70 42.33 1.76 15.59
C LEU A 70 41.95 2.91 16.51
N ILE A 71 42.10 2.70 17.82
CA ILE A 71 41.83 3.71 18.84
C ILE A 71 43.14 4.08 19.53
N ARG A 72 43.42 5.39 19.64
CA ARG A 72 44.59 5.94 20.32
C ARG A 72 44.17 7.01 21.32
N ILE A 73 44.88 7.07 22.43
CA ILE A 73 44.69 8.07 23.49
C ILE A 73 45.93 8.97 23.53
N ASP A 74 45.74 10.27 23.71
CA ASP A 74 46.82 11.25 23.91
C ASP A 74 47.93 11.24 22.86
N GLY A 75 47.57 10.91 21.62
CA GLY A 75 48.52 10.84 20.50
C GLY A 75 49.58 9.73 20.62
N ARG A 76 49.39 8.75 21.54
CA ARG A 76 50.28 7.58 21.68
C ARG A 76 50.38 6.83 20.34
N ALA A 77 51.59 6.36 20.00
CA ALA A 77 51.85 5.68 18.72
C ALA A 77 51.21 4.29 18.66
N ASP A 78 51.14 3.60 19.79
CA ASP A 78 50.52 2.28 19.91
C ASP A 78 49.01 2.42 20.17
N PRO A 79 48.17 1.57 19.56
CA PRO A 79 46.74 1.57 19.81
C PRO A 79 46.43 1.06 21.22
N VAL A 80 45.27 1.45 21.76
CA VAL A 80 44.79 0.96 23.05
C VAL A 80 44.70 -0.57 23.03
N PRO A 81 45.27 -1.29 24.01
CA PRO A 81 45.16 -2.74 24.09
C PRO A 81 43.70 -3.18 24.19
N ALA A 82 43.34 -4.24 23.46
CA ALA A 82 41.94 -4.69 23.42
C ALA A 82 41.38 -5.16 24.78
N GLY A 83 42.23 -5.51 25.74
CA GLY A 83 41.82 -5.85 27.11
C GLY A 83 41.34 -4.66 27.93
N ASP A 84 41.62 -3.44 27.48
CA ASP A 84 41.23 -2.19 28.13
C ASP A 84 39.98 -1.56 27.48
N ILE A 85 39.37 -2.27 26.52
CA ILE A 85 38.17 -1.83 25.78
C ILE A 85 37.02 -2.79 26.08
N GLU A 86 35.91 -2.24 26.60
CA GLU A 86 34.69 -2.98 26.90
C GLU A 86 33.52 -2.44 26.07
N LEU A 87 32.79 -3.32 25.40
CA LEU A 87 31.55 -2.97 24.71
C LEU A 87 30.39 -3.03 25.70
N LEU A 88 29.66 -1.92 25.82
CA LEU A 88 28.50 -1.80 26.69
C LEU A 88 27.22 -1.89 25.86
N ARG A 89 26.21 -2.57 26.42
CA ARG A 89 24.83 -2.52 25.95
C ARG A 89 24.23 -1.14 26.24
N GLU A 90 23.09 -0.83 25.62
CA GLU A 90 22.34 0.42 25.84
C GLU A 90 22.00 0.68 27.32
N ASP A 91 21.83 -0.39 28.11
CA ASP A 91 21.57 -0.31 29.55
C ASP A 91 22.84 -0.07 30.41
N GLY A 92 24.01 0.09 29.79
CA GLY A 92 25.29 0.33 30.44
C GLY A 92 25.99 -0.94 30.97
N THR A 93 25.42 -2.13 30.79
CA THR A 93 26.04 -3.40 31.19
C THR A 93 27.07 -3.87 30.17
N VAL A 94 28.11 -4.58 30.63
CA VAL A 94 29.14 -5.15 29.74
C VAL A 94 28.55 -6.31 28.93
N GLU A 95 28.76 -6.29 27.61
CA GLU A 95 28.32 -7.36 26.71
C GLU A 95 29.18 -8.62 26.90
N GLU A 96 28.58 -9.83 26.87
CA GLU A 96 29.34 -11.08 27.05
C GLU A 96 30.32 -11.35 25.89
N SER A 97 30.03 -10.84 24.70
CA SER A 97 30.97 -10.76 23.58
C SER A 97 31.88 -9.54 23.76
N SER A 98 33.20 -9.77 23.80
CA SER A 98 34.16 -8.68 23.87
C SER A 98 34.24 -7.92 22.54
N TRP A 99 34.75 -6.69 22.58
CA TRP A 99 35.08 -5.86 21.41
C TRP A 99 35.79 -6.65 20.30
N LEU A 100 36.69 -7.58 20.65
CA LEU A 100 37.45 -8.41 19.69
C LEU A 100 36.61 -9.38 18.86
N SER A 101 35.39 -9.67 19.30
CA SER A 101 34.47 -10.63 18.65
C SER A 101 33.18 -9.98 18.15
N GLY A 102 32.98 -8.69 18.45
CA GLY A 102 31.71 -7.99 18.27
C GLY A 102 31.80 -6.82 17.29
N GLU A 103 30.65 -6.52 16.70
CA GLU A 103 30.37 -5.33 15.90
C GLU A 103 29.95 -4.18 16.82
N TRP A 104 30.50 -2.99 16.62
CA TRP A 104 30.08 -1.78 17.32
C TRP A 104 29.09 -1.01 16.46
N SER A 105 27.81 -1.25 16.72
CA SER A 105 26.66 -0.69 16.00
C SER A 105 26.07 0.53 16.73
N VAL A 106 25.20 1.28 16.03
CA VAL A 106 24.44 2.41 16.58
C VAL A 106 23.78 2.05 17.93
N GLY A 107 23.83 2.98 18.89
CA GLY A 107 23.28 2.84 20.24
C GLY A 107 24.22 2.18 21.26
N LYS A 108 25.26 1.47 20.80
CA LYS A 108 26.25 0.84 21.71
C LYS A 108 27.37 1.80 22.09
N THR A 109 27.94 1.60 23.27
CA THR A 109 29.04 2.42 23.80
C THR A 109 30.30 1.60 24.03
N LEU A 110 31.45 2.06 23.56
CA LEU A 110 32.75 1.55 23.99
C LEU A 110 33.22 2.29 25.24
N ARG A 111 33.51 1.55 26.30
CA ARG A 111 34.20 2.04 27.50
C ARG A 111 35.67 1.67 27.40
N ILE A 112 36.53 2.68 27.38
CA ILE A 112 37.98 2.52 27.29
C ILE A 112 38.60 2.92 28.62
N ARG A 113 39.52 2.10 29.13
CA ARG A 113 40.31 2.39 30.32
C ARG A 113 41.71 2.84 29.92
N ASP A 114 42.23 3.87 30.59
CA ASP A 114 43.65 4.25 30.50
C ASP A 114 44.27 4.27 31.91
N ASP A 115 45.59 4.37 31.99
CA ASP A 115 46.31 4.45 33.26
C ASP A 115 46.40 5.88 33.82
N GLN A 116 46.15 6.88 32.97
CA GLN A 116 46.13 8.31 33.27
C GLN A 116 44.78 8.94 32.92
N THR A 117 44.53 10.18 33.35
CA THR A 117 43.35 10.94 32.91
C THR A 117 43.55 11.39 31.45
N PRO A 118 42.76 10.86 30.50
CA PRO A 118 42.98 11.09 29.09
C PRO A 118 42.62 12.53 28.70
N GLN A 119 43.45 13.14 27.85
CA GLN A 119 43.28 14.50 27.33
C GLN A 119 42.80 14.52 25.88
N SER A 120 42.89 13.40 25.15
CA SER A 120 42.36 13.26 23.81
C SER A 120 42.15 11.81 23.39
N VAL A 121 41.27 11.59 22.42
CA VAL A 121 41.06 10.31 21.75
C VAL A 121 41.05 10.49 20.24
N THR A 122 41.63 9.53 19.53
CA THR A 122 41.67 9.47 18.06
C THR A 122 41.19 8.11 17.59
N LEU A 123 40.26 8.11 16.63
CA LEU A 123 39.70 6.90 16.03
C LEU A 123 39.94 6.89 14.51
N VAL A 124 40.56 5.82 14.02
CA VAL A 124 40.87 5.61 12.60
C VAL A 124 40.23 4.32 12.13
N TYR A 125 39.40 4.39 11.09
CA TYR A 125 38.74 3.23 10.50
C TYR A 125 39.33 2.90 9.13
N SER A 126 39.54 1.62 8.85
CA SER A 126 40.17 1.14 7.61
C SER A 126 39.28 0.21 6.76
N GLY A 127 38.00 0.03 7.08
CA GLY A 127 37.10 -0.88 6.35
C GLY A 127 36.56 -0.36 5.01
N GLY A 128 37.25 0.62 4.40
CA GLY A 128 36.93 1.18 3.07
C GLY A 128 38.19 1.46 2.25
N SER A 129 38.02 1.83 0.98
CA SER A 129 39.12 1.98 -0.01
C SER A 129 40.18 3.05 0.29
N SER A 130 40.12 3.74 1.43
CA SER A 130 41.17 4.60 2.00
C SER A 130 40.97 4.69 3.52
N GLN A 131 42.05 4.59 4.31
CA GLN A 131 41.98 4.83 5.76
C GLN A 131 41.35 6.20 6.01
N SER A 132 40.22 6.22 6.71
CA SER A 132 39.46 7.43 6.98
C SER A 132 39.57 7.75 8.46
N LEU A 133 40.04 8.95 8.79
CA LEU A 133 40.04 9.46 10.16
C LEU A 133 38.59 9.82 10.51
N LEU A 134 37.98 9.10 11.45
CA LEU A 134 36.58 9.31 11.83
C LEU A 134 36.41 10.35 12.93
N LEU A 135 37.32 10.39 13.92
CA LEU A 135 37.18 11.26 15.08
C LEU A 135 38.54 11.65 15.68
N THR A 136 38.68 12.91 16.06
CA THR A 136 39.71 13.39 17.00
C THR A 136 39.05 14.37 17.96
N SER A 137 39.05 14.03 19.26
CA SER A 137 38.47 14.88 20.30
C SER A 137 39.50 15.15 21.40
N THR A 138 39.54 16.38 21.91
CA THR A 138 40.40 16.82 23.01
C THR A 138 39.54 17.25 24.19
N PHE A 139 39.84 16.74 25.38
CA PHE A 139 39.14 17.00 26.62
C PHE A 139 39.86 18.10 27.41
N VAL A 140 39.14 19.08 27.95
CA VAL A 140 39.70 20.16 28.79
C VAL A 140 39.19 20.02 30.22
N GLU A 141 40.07 20.13 31.21
CA GLU A 141 39.73 19.98 32.62
C GLU A 141 38.82 21.14 33.10
N GLY A 142 37.60 20.82 33.57
CA GLY A 142 36.75 21.73 34.35
C GLY A 142 35.64 22.52 33.64
N SER A 143 35.17 22.13 32.45
CA SER A 143 33.93 22.69 31.85
C SER A 143 32.81 21.64 31.74
N PRO A 144 31.51 21.99 31.93
CA PRO A 144 30.42 21.12 31.50
C PRO A 144 30.44 21.02 29.98
N ILE A 145 30.50 19.79 29.47
CA ILE A 145 30.62 19.49 28.05
C ILE A 145 29.20 19.38 27.47
N GLY A 146 28.77 20.38 26.71
CA GLY A 146 27.70 20.23 25.71
C GLY A 146 28.30 19.76 24.37
N PRO A 147 27.51 19.19 23.45
CA PRO A 147 28.03 18.69 22.18
C PRO A 147 28.43 19.87 21.29
N THR A 148 29.70 19.96 20.89
CA THR A 148 30.13 20.84 19.81
C THR A 148 31.12 20.12 18.89
N GLY A 149 30.75 20.06 17.60
CA GLY A 149 31.68 20.11 16.47
C GLY A 149 31.66 18.93 15.51
N THR A 150 30.86 19.02 14.44
CA THR A 150 31.09 18.28 13.18
C THR A 150 32.25 18.90 12.41
N VAL A 151 33.23 18.09 11.99
CA VAL A 151 34.22 18.48 10.97
C VAL A 151 33.89 17.75 9.68
N THR A 152 33.49 18.50 8.66
CA THR A 152 33.41 18.04 7.27
C THR A 152 34.76 18.14 6.60
N THR A 153 35.27 17.05 6.00
CA THR A 153 36.23 17.14 4.89
C THR A 153 35.71 16.39 3.67
N SER A 154 35.51 17.13 2.58
CA SER A 154 35.35 16.60 1.23
C SER A 154 36.74 16.43 0.57
N PRO A 155 36.89 15.60 -0.47
CA PRO A 155 38.19 15.21 -0.99
C PRO A 155 38.80 16.29 -1.90
N THR A 156 40.13 16.25 -2.01
CA THR A 156 41.01 17.02 -2.93
C THR A 156 41.32 18.47 -2.58
N GLY A 157 42.56 18.72 -2.13
CA GLY A 157 43.14 20.06 -2.03
C GLY A 157 44.40 20.14 -1.17
N THR A 158 45.52 20.45 -1.81
CA THR A 158 46.88 20.51 -1.24
C THR A 158 47.11 21.74 -0.34
N ALA A 159 47.70 21.52 0.85
CA ALA A 159 48.54 22.37 1.72
C ALA A 159 48.20 23.87 1.98
N THR A 160 48.26 24.31 3.25
CA THR A 160 49.38 25.11 3.84
C THR A 160 49.08 25.51 5.29
N THR A 161 50.03 25.25 6.19
CA THR A 161 50.03 25.57 7.62
C THR A 161 50.35 27.04 7.88
N THR A 162 49.64 27.73 8.80
CA THR A 162 50.15 28.95 9.45
C THR A 162 49.77 28.93 10.93
N THR A 163 50.79 28.85 11.79
CA THR A 163 50.68 28.84 13.26
C THR A 163 50.86 30.27 13.79
N THR A 164 49.95 30.75 14.65
CA THR A 164 50.19 31.96 15.46
C THR A 164 50.06 31.61 16.93
N THR A 165 51.17 31.73 17.67
CA THR A 165 51.30 31.47 19.09
C THR A 165 51.10 32.78 19.88
N VAL A 166 50.25 32.79 20.90
CA VAL A 166 50.24 33.86 21.93
C VAL A 166 50.44 33.22 23.29
N THR A 167 51.62 33.49 23.87
CA THR A 167 52.01 33.12 25.24
C THR A 167 51.66 34.26 26.18
N THR A 168 50.99 34.00 27.31
CA THR A 168 51.01 34.95 28.44
C THR A 168 51.24 34.21 29.76
N THR A 169 52.30 34.64 30.44
CA THR A 169 52.86 34.12 31.69
C THR A 169 52.06 34.59 32.91
N VAL A 170 51.67 33.68 33.81
CA VAL A 170 51.12 34.03 35.13
C VAL A 170 52.27 34.16 36.14
N THR A 171 52.37 35.32 36.79
CA THR A 171 53.24 35.53 37.96
C THR A 171 52.35 35.76 39.17
N THR A 172 52.46 34.89 40.18
CA THR A 172 51.81 35.00 41.48
C THR A 172 52.54 36.00 42.37
N SER A 173 51.79 36.86 43.07
CA SER A 173 52.24 37.39 44.35
C SER A 173 51.05 37.55 45.30
N VAL A 174 51.18 36.92 46.46
CA VAL A 174 50.25 37.00 47.60
C VAL A 174 50.61 38.22 48.42
N THR A 175 49.61 38.99 48.86
CA THR A 175 49.77 39.87 50.02
C THR A 175 48.44 39.90 50.80
N THR A 176 48.50 39.50 52.06
CA THR A 176 47.41 39.60 53.04
C THR A 176 47.41 40.98 53.68
N THR A 177 46.24 41.62 53.78
CA THR A 177 45.95 42.63 54.81
C THR A 177 44.46 42.60 55.20
N THR A 178 44.20 42.88 56.47
CA THR A 178 42.92 42.72 57.18
C THR A 178 42.11 44.02 57.27
N THR A 179 40.78 43.84 57.33
CA THR A 179 39.70 44.69 57.91
C THR A 179 39.33 46.03 57.25
N THR A 180 38.09 46.16 56.77
CA THR A 180 36.95 46.90 57.40
C THR A 180 35.69 46.79 56.52
N SER A 181 34.51 46.80 57.14
CA SER A 181 33.19 46.70 56.50
C SER A 181 32.83 47.95 55.68
N PRO A 182 32.35 47.83 54.43
CA PRO A 182 31.76 48.95 53.70
C PRO A 182 30.22 48.94 53.73
N THR A 183 29.68 50.15 53.83
CA THR A 183 28.29 50.59 53.59
C THR A 183 27.72 50.04 52.27
N PRO A 184 26.41 49.71 52.15
CA PRO A 184 25.85 49.12 50.93
C PRO A 184 25.91 50.08 49.75
N THR A 185 26.59 49.65 48.69
CA THR A 185 26.63 50.24 47.35
C THR A 185 25.22 50.20 46.72
N PRO A 186 24.77 51.24 45.98
CA PRO A 186 23.51 51.19 45.23
C PRO A 186 23.54 50.04 44.21
N ILE A 187 22.48 49.23 44.21
CA ILE A 187 22.29 48.13 43.26
C ILE A 187 22.09 48.73 41.86
N PRO A 188 22.84 48.30 40.82
CA PRO A 188 22.69 48.87 39.49
C PRO A 188 21.34 48.50 38.83
N ASP A 189 20.68 49.49 38.23
CA ASP A 189 19.47 49.38 37.39
C ASP A 189 19.79 48.74 36.02
N CYS A 190 20.23 47.49 36.01
CA CYS A 190 20.68 46.83 34.78
C CYS A 190 20.26 45.37 34.61
N GLY A 191 19.19 44.94 35.26
CA GLY A 191 18.67 43.57 35.13
C GLY A 191 18.28 43.21 33.70
N THR A 192 18.55 41.96 33.32
CA THR A 192 18.23 41.42 31.99
C THR A 192 17.47 40.10 32.12
N ILE A 193 16.40 39.95 31.35
CA ILE A 193 15.72 38.66 31.15
C ILE A 193 15.84 38.32 29.68
N SER A 194 16.39 37.16 29.35
CA SER A 194 16.58 36.73 27.96
C SER A 194 16.33 35.25 27.81
N GLY A 195 16.27 34.77 26.57
CA GLY A 195 16.27 33.34 26.29
C GLY A 195 15.83 33.08 24.87
N TYR A 196 15.35 31.87 24.63
CA TYR A 196 15.08 31.38 23.30
C TYR A 196 13.66 30.86 23.16
N LYS A 197 13.14 31.02 21.95
CA LYS A 197 11.95 30.36 21.43
C LYS A 197 12.41 29.27 20.47
N TRP A 198 11.99 28.03 20.63
CA TRP A 198 12.33 26.94 19.71
C TRP A 198 11.10 26.14 19.27
N ASN A 199 11.26 25.47 18.13
CA ASN A 199 10.32 24.51 17.59
C ASN A 199 10.63 23.16 18.23
N ASP A 200 9.80 22.79 19.18
CA ASP A 200 9.85 21.50 19.84
C ASP A 200 9.26 20.46 18.90
N LEU A 201 10.12 19.70 18.21
CA LEU A 201 9.74 18.83 17.10
C LEU A 201 9.17 17.49 17.59
N ASP A 202 9.56 17.04 18.78
CA ASP A 202 9.12 15.79 19.39
C ASP A 202 8.14 15.97 20.56
N GLY A 203 7.88 17.22 20.94
CA GLY A 203 6.86 17.65 21.89
C GLY A 203 7.22 17.38 23.35
N ASP A 204 8.47 17.09 23.68
CA ASP A 204 8.88 16.68 25.03
C ASP A 204 9.11 17.85 26.00
N GLY A 205 9.16 19.09 25.48
CA GLY A 205 9.36 20.33 26.22
C GLY A 205 10.82 20.62 26.62
N VAL A 206 11.76 19.85 26.12
CA VAL A 206 13.21 20.08 26.18
C VAL A 206 13.63 20.80 24.91
N TRP A 207 14.81 21.43 24.91
CA TRP A 207 15.39 21.98 23.69
C TRP A 207 16.55 21.11 23.25
N ASP A 208 16.28 20.23 22.31
CA ASP A 208 17.22 19.21 21.85
C ASP A 208 18.04 19.63 20.63
N THR A 209 19.07 18.82 20.36
CA THR A 209 19.91 19.02 19.17
C THR A 209 19.09 18.72 17.92
N GLY A 210 18.96 19.72 17.03
CA GLY A 210 18.18 19.61 15.79
C GLY A 210 16.89 20.43 15.82
N GLU A 211 16.49 20.93 16.98
CA GLU A 211 15.32 21.78 17.13
C GLU A 211 15.63 23.25 16.83
N PRO A 212 15.03 23.84 15.78
CA PRO A 212 15.39 25.18 15.35
C PRO A 212 14.77 26.25 16.25
N GLY A 213 15.49 27.36 16.38
CA GLY A 213 14.92 28.59 16.93
C GLY A 213 13.75 29.11 16.08
N LEU A 214 12.74 29.68 16.74
CA LEU A 214 11.54 30.19 16.08
C LEU A 214 11.57 31.72 15.98
N SER A 215 11.59 32.23 14.76
CA SER A 215 11.65 33.66 14.46
C SER A 215 10.29 34.36 14.48
N GLY A 216 10.28 35.65 14.83
CA GLY A 216 9.08 36.50 14.74
C GLY A 216 8.03 36.25 15.83
N TRP A 217 8.35 35.43 16.84
CA TRP A 217 7.46 35.19 17.97
C TRP A 217 7.45 36.37 18.92
N THR A 218 6.26 36.81 19.35
CA THR A 218 6.14 37.90 20.30
C THR A 218 6.22 37.37 21.73
N VAL A 219 7.14 37.92 22.53
CA VAL A 219 7.27 37.66 23.97
C VAL A 219 7.00 38.97 24.72
N LYS A 220 6.25 38.90 25.81
CA LYS A 220 5.88 40.04 26.67
C LYS A 220 6.47 39.86 28.06
N ALA A 221 6.92 40.96 28.65
CA ALA A 221 7.36 41.02 30.03
C ALA A 221 6.45 41.93 30.85
N TYR A 222 6.03 41.45 32.01
CA TYR A 222 5.27 42.21 33.00
C TYR A 222 5.98 42.19 34.35
N GLU A 223 5.96 43.30 35.07
CA GLU A 223 6.36 43.36 36.48
C GLU A 223 5.17 43.05 37.38
N CYS A 224 5.37 42.19 38.37
CA CYS A 224 4.40 41.89 39.40
C CYS A 224 4.46 42.95 40.52
N GLN A 225 3.42 43.75 40.67
CA GLN A 225 3.39 44.83 41.66
C GLN A 225 3.52 44.27 43.09
N THR A 226 4.55 44.69 43.83
CA THR A 226 4.83 44.25 45.21
C THR A 226 4.95 42.72 45.34
N GLY A 227 5.41 42.04 44.28
CA GLY A 227 5.51 40.57 44.23
C GLY A 227 4.18 39.84 44.00
N ASN A 228 3.07 40.57 43.81
CA ASN A 228 1.74 40.02 43.50
C ASN A 228 1.48 40.07 41.99
N CYS A 229 1.46 38.91 41.34
CA CYS A 229 1.26 38.80 39.88
C CYS A 229 -0.22 38.82 39.44
N ASN A 230 -1.15 39.25 40.30
CA ASN A 230 -2.55 39.50 39.93
C ASN A 230 -2.76 40.91 39.33
N ASN A 231 -1.84 41.84 39.62
CA ASN A 231 -1.82 43.19 39.03
C ASN A 231 -0.50 43.36 38.27
N LEU A 232 -0.58 43.29 36.95
CA LEU A 232 0.58 43.30 36.06
C LEU A 232 0.81 44.69 35.47
N GLU A 233 2.05 45.15 35.47
CA GLU A 233 2.48 46.32 34.71
C GLU A 233 3.35 45.86 33.53
N GLU A 234 2.95 46.16 32.28
CA GLU A 234 3.74 45.80 31.10
C GLU A 234 5.05 46.58 31.06
N LYS A 235 6.17 45.86 30.95
CA LYS A 235 7.53 46.44 30.86
C LYS A 235 8.08 46.43 29.45
N GLY A 236 7.57 45.56 28.59
CA GLY A 236 7.90 45.60 27.18
C GLY A 236 7.41 44.37 26.43
N LEU A 237 7.56 44.44 25.12
CA LEU A 237 7.35 43.34 24.19
C LEU A 237 8.51 43.31 23.19
N VAL A 238 8.90 42.12 22.79
CA VAL A 238 9.97 41.88 21.81
C VAL A 238 9.55 40.78 20.86
N THR A 239 10.11 40.80 19.65
CA THR A 239 9.99 39.72 18.67
C THR A 239 11.29 38.95 18.59
N THR A 240 11.23 37.62 18.59
CA THR A 240 12.41 36.76 18.49
C THR A 240 13.14 36.96 17.16
N ASN A 241 14.47 36.85 17.20
CA ASN A 241 15.32 36.91 16.01
C ASN A 241 15.26 35.58 15.21
N PRO A 242 16.01 35.41 14.09
CA PRO A 242 16.03 34.16 13.32
C PRO A 242 16.40 32.91 14.12
N ASP A 243 17.25 33.04 15.13
CA ASP A 243 17.68 31.94 16.00
C ASP A 243 16.75 31.75 17.20
N GLY A 244 15.61 32.45 17.25
CA GLY A 244 14.65 32.37 18.35
C GLY A 244 15.01 33.18 19.59
N TYR A 245 16.14 33.89 19.60
CA TYR A 245 16.60 34.66 20.75
C TYR A 245 15.77 35.93 20.99
N TYR A 246 15.50 36.24 22.26
CA TYR A 246 14.89 37.47 22.71
C TYR A 246 15.52 37.99 24.01
N THR A 247 15.41 39.29 24.27
CA THR A 247 15.98 39.92 25.47
C THR A 247 15.22 41.16 25.90
N PHE A 248 15.03 41.31 27.21
CA PHE A 248 14.53 42.49 27.90
C PHE A 248 15.66 43.05 28.77
N THR A 249 16.00 44.33 28.60
CA THR A 249 17.09 45.00 29.34
C THR A 249 16.56 46.14 30.20
N GLY A 250 17.38 46.63 31.14
CA GLY A 250 17.04 47.79 31.97
C GLY A 250 15.99 47.50 33.04
N LEU A 251 15.86 46.23 33.47
CA LEU A 251 14.95 45.84 34.53
C LEU A 251 15.54 46.15 35.91
N THR A 252 14.75 46.77 36.79
CA THR A 252 15.19 47.09 38.14
C THR A 252 15.11 45.86 39.04
N TYR A 253 16.24 45.50 39.68
CA TYR A 253 16.25 44.45 40.71
C TYR A 253 15.72 44.99 42.05
N GLN A 254 14.71 44.33 42.60
CA GLN A 254 14.41 44.39 44.04
C GLN A 254 14.16 42.97 44.56
N PRO A 255 14.53 42.65 45.82
CA PRO A 255 14.36 41.31 46.38
C PRO A 255 12.92 40.77 46.32
N SER A 256 11.92 41.65 46.33
CA SER A 256 10.49 41.31 46.27
C SER A 256 9.89 41.35 44.87
N THR A 257 10.61 41.85 43.86
CA THR A 257 10.08 41.97 42.49
C THR A 257 10.10 40.60 41.81
N LYS A 258 9.01 40.30 41.10
CA LYS A 258 8.86 39.14 40.20
C LYS A 258 8.45 39.65 38.82
N PHE A 259 8.85 38.95 37.78
CA PHE A 259 8.47 39.23 36.41
C PHE A 259 7.67 38.06 35.84
N LYS A 260 6.51 38.35 35.23
CA LYS A 260 5.80 37.38 34.40
C LYS A 260 6.28 37.55 32.96
N ILE A 261 6.89 36.52 32.41
CA ILE A 261 7.30 36.48 31.00
C ILE A 261 6.34 35.55 30.28
N GLU A 262 5.72 36.03 29.22
CA GLU A 262 4.61 35.35 28.53
C GLU A 262 4.83 35.39 27.02
N GLU A 263 4.71 34.24 26.36
CA GLU A 263 4.65 34.18 24.90
C GLU A 263 3.24 34.52 24.39
N VAL A 264 3.16 35.08 23.19
CA VAL A 264 1.89 35.26 22.49
C VAL A 264 1.62 34.03 21.62
N GLN A 265 0.54 33.31 21.93
CA GLN A 265 0.16 32.10 21.20
C GLN A 265 -0.12 32.35 19.72
N GLN A 266 0.43 31.51 18.84
CA GLN A 266 0.14 31.52 17.41
C GLN A 266 -0.88 30.44 17.03
N THR A 267 -1.69 30.72 16.00
CA THR A 267 -2.64 29.73 15.44
C THR A 267 -1.84 28.61 14.78
N GLY A 268 -2.26 27.36 15.00
CA GLY A 268 -1.54 26.19 14.48
C GLY A 268 -0.34 25.76 15.33
N TRP A 269 -0.11 26.37 16.49
CA TRP A 269 0.97 25.99 17.41
C TRP A 269 0.45 25.69 18.80
N LYS A 270 1.20 24.92 19.59
CA LYS A 270 0.89 24.55 20.98
C LYS A 270 2.13 24.70 21.87
N PRO A 271 2.03 25.30 23.07
CA PRO A 271 3.15 25.37 24.00
C PRO A 271 3.48 24.01 24.60
N THR A 272 4.77 23.72 24.69
CA THR A 272 5.30 22.51 25.32
C THR A 272 6.13 22.87 26.55
N SER A 273 6.86 23.99 26.51
CA SER A 273 7.71 24.43 27.63
C SER A 273 7.69 25.95 27.82
N PRO A 274 7.24 26.46 28.98
CA PRO A 274 6.29 25.80 29.86
C PRO A 274 4.93 25.63 29.16
N SER A 275 4.22 24.54 29.45
CA SER A 275 2.90 24.25 28.87
C SER A 275 1.83 25.34 29.11
N GLN A 276 2.03 26.23 30.08
CA GLN A 276 1.15 27.37 30.35
C GLN A 276 1.44 28.61 29.47
N GLY A 277 2.53 28.62 28.70
CA GLY A 277 2.94 29.75 27.85
C GLY A 277 3.51 30.97 28.62
N TYR A 278 3.80 30.82 29.92
CA TYR A 278 4.46 31.88 30.70
C TYR A 278 5.26 31.31 31.87
N LEU A 279 6.25 32.06 32.37
CA LEU A 279 6.92 31.82 33.65
C LEU A 279 6.84 33.06 34.53
N ILE A 280 6.88 32.83 35.85
CA ILE A 280 7.08 33.90 36.83
C ILE A 280 8.47 33.72 37.42
N VAL A 281 9.36 34.67 37.16
CA VAL A 281 10.77 34.59 37.52
C VAL A 281 11.22 35.78 38.37
N GLN A 282 12.36 35.62 39.04
CA GLN A 282 13.08 36.71 39.69
C GLN A 282 14.46 36.83 39.05
N LEU A 283 14.96 38.06 38.99
CA LEU A 283 16.32 38.37 38.57
C LEU A 283 17.33 37.69 39.52
N GLU A 284 18.23 36.86 38.99
CA GLU A 284 19.20 36.09 39.80
C GLU A 284 20.53 36.85 39.97
N PRO A 285 21.14 36.84 41.17
CA PRO A 285 22.44 37.46 41.38
C PRO A 285 23.55 36.69 40.66
N PRO A 286 24.59 37.37 40.16
CA PRO A 286 25.72 36.70 39.52
C PRO A 286 26.42 35.74 40.51
N GLY A 287 26.58 34.48 40.09
CA GLY A 287 26.94 33.32 40.93
C GLY A 287 28.32 33.28 41.61
N SER A 288 28.98 34.42 41.85
CA SER A 288 30.24 34.49 42.60
C SER A 288 30.17 35.55 43.70
N PRO A 289 30.40 35.20 44.98
CA PRO A 289 30.49 36.17 46.06
C PRO A 289 31.63 37.17 45.79
N GLY A 290 31.30 38.45 45.55
CA GLY A 290 32.29 39.53 45.43
C GLY A 290 32.27 40.39 44.16
N GLN A 291 31.26 40.28 43.30
CA GLN A 291 31.12 41.12 42.09
C GLN A 291 29.88 42.06 42.17
N PRO A 292 29.90 43.12 42.98
CA PRO A 292 28.75 44.03 43.17
C PRO A 292 28.42 44.92 41.95
N GLU A 293 29.16 44.81 40.84
CA GLU A 293 28.99 45.61 39.62
C GLU A 293 28.37 44.83 38.45
N LYS A 294 28.13 43.51 38.59
CA LYS A 294 27.58 42.68 37.52
C LYS A 294 26.05 42.62 37.59
N CYS A 295 25.39 42.85 36.47
CA CYS A 295 23.94 42.89 36.33
C CYS A 295 23.27 41.55 36.68
N PHE A 296 22.03 41.61 37.16
CA PHE A 296 21.22 40.41 37.41
C PHE A 296 20.68 39.87 36.10
N GLU A 297 20.74 38.55 35.92
CA GLU A 297 20.32 37.89 34.67
C GLU A 297 19.43 36.69 34.98
N THR A 298 18.41 36.49 34.17
CA THR A 298 17.58 35.27 34.21
C THR A 298 17.32 34.78 32.81
N ASN A 299 17.47 33.48 32.59
CA ASN A 299 17.13 32.83 31.34
C ASN A 299 15.68 32.29 31.39
N VAL A 300 14.87 32.61 30.38
CA VAL A 300 13.51 32.10 30.21
C VAL A 300 13.35 31.58 28.79
N ASN A 301 12.99 30.32 28.67
CA ASN A 301 12.99 29.58 27.43
C ASN A 301 11.54 29.12 27.13
N PHE A 302 11.12 29.22 25.86
CA PHE A 302 9.80 28.83 25.38
C PHE A 302 9.83 27.84 24.20
N GLY A 303 9.39 26.59 24.40
CA GLY A 303 9.24 25.56 23.37
C GLY A 303 7.80 25.45 22.88
N ASN A 304 7.58 25.42 21.56
CA ASN A 304 6.29 25.14 20.96
C ASN A 304 6.40 24.14 19.82
N ILE A 305 5.35 23.35 19.64
CA ILE A 305 5.20 22.41 18.52
C ILE A 305 4.14 22.89 17.54
N GLU A 306 4.42 22.75 16.24
CA GLU A 306 3.45 23.02 15.17
C GLU A 306 2.42 21.88 15.13
N LEU A 307 1.13 22.22 15.08
CA LEU A 307 0.05 21.24 14.93
C LEU A 307 -0.02 20.80 13.47
N PRO A 308 -0.28 19.51 13.20
CA PRO A 308 -0.36 19.04 11.83
C PRO A 308 -1.60 19.61 11.15
N GLN A 309 -1.52 19.80 9.83
CA GLN A 309 -2.67 20.15 9.00
C GLN A 309 -2.75 19.15 7.85
N ALA A 310 -3.79 18.32 7.86
CA ALA A 310 -4.00 17.30 6.86
C ALA A 310 -4.42 17.91 5.50
N ASP A 311 -3.74 17.54 4.43
CA ASP A 311 -4.20 17.73 3.05
C ASP A 311 -3.61 16.68 2.12
N PHE A 312 -4.23 16.47 0.98
CA PHE A 312 -3.76 15.47 0.01
C PHE A 312 -4.34 15.70 -1.39
N GLU A 313 -3.79 15.03 -2.39
CA GLU A 313 -4.37 14.92 -3.73
C GLU A 313 -4.33 13.47 -4.26
N ALA A 314 -4.96 13.23 -5.41
CA ALA A 314 -5.05 11.91 -6.04
C ALA A 314 -5.05 12.03 -7.57
N ASP A 315 -4.44 11.06 -8.25
CA ASP A 315 -4.43 10.95 -9.72
C ASP A 315 -4.50 9.47 -10.17
N PRO A 316 -5.44 9.08 -11.04
CA PRO A 316 -6.61 9.83 -11.50
C PRO A 316 -7.72 9.93 -10.45
N THR A 317 -8.60 10.92 -10.56
CA THR A 317 -9.81 11.03 -9.71
C THR A 317 -11.06 10.38 -10.32
N SER A 318 -10.97 9.86 -11.54
CA SER A 318 -12.08 9.15 -12.18
C SER A 318 -11.63 8.19 -13.28
N GLY A 319 -12.39 7.11 -13.49
CA GLY A 319 -12.15 6.12 -14.53
C GLY A 319 -13.07 4.91 -14.43
N VAL A 320 -12.82 3.89 -15.24
CA VAL A 320 -13.58 2.63 -15.24
C VAL A 320 -12.94 1.65 -14.24
N ALA A 321 -13.76 0.84 -13.57
CA ALA A 321 -13.27 -0.22 -12.70
C ALA A 321 -12.52 -1.33 -13.50
N PRO A 322 -11.45 -1.93 -12.96
CA PRO A 322 -10.72 -1.52 -11.76
C PRO A 322 -9.93 -0.23 -12.00
N LEU A 323 -10.07 0.75 -11.09
CA LEU A 323 -9.36 2.03 -11.17
C LEU A 323 -8.25 2.09 -10.12
N THR A 324 -7.00 2.04 -10.56
CA THR A 324 -5.82 2.30 -9.73
C THR A 324 -5.58 3.81 -9.59
N VAL A 325 -5.47 4.28 -8.35
CA VAL A 325 -5.32 5.69 -7.97
C VAL A 325 -4.09 5.86 -7.09
N GLN A 326 -3.21 6.80 -7.46
CA GLN A 326 -2.08 7.22 -6.64
C GLN A 326 -2.49 8.39 -5.75
N PHE A 327 -2.29 8.27 -4.44
CA PHE A 327 -2.49 9.36 -3.47
C PHE A 327 -1.16 10.05 -3.14
N THR A 328 -1.21 11.37 -2.98
CA THR A 328 -0.06 12.19 -2.58
C THR A 328 -0.41 13.04 -1.36
N ASP A 329 0.36 12.91 -0.29
CA ASP A 329 0.27 13.72 0.92
C ASP A 329 0.75 15.16 0.66
N LEU A 330 -0.05 16.13 1.10
CA LEU A 330 0.25 17.56 1.05
C LEU A 330 0.19 18.19 2.46
N SER A 331 0.20 17.36 3.50
CA SER A 331 0.04 17.80 4.88
C SER A 331 1.22 18.64 5.37
N THR A 332 0.95 19.61 6.25
CA THR A 332 1.97 20.46 6.90
C THR A 332 2.06 20.18 8.40
N GLY A 333 3.03 20.79 9.09
CA GLY A 333 3.25 20.59 10.52
C GLY A 333 4.05 19.32 10.84
N ASN A 334 4.94 18.89 9.94
CA ASN A 334 5.85 17.75 10.14
C ASN A 334 5.17 16.47 10.69
N PRO A 335 4.16 15.93 9.98
CA PRO A 335 3.53 14.69 10.39
C PRO A 335 4.54 13.53 10.39
N THR A 336 4.43 12.67 11.40
CA THR A 336 5.27 11.47 11.57
C THR A 336 4.48 10.18 11.35
N GLN A 337 3.15 10.26 11.28
CA GLN A 337 2.27 9.12 11.02
C GLN A 337 1.11 9.51 10.11
N TRP A 338 0.72 8.60 9.21
CA TRP A 338 -0.43 8.72 8.32
C TRP A 338 -1.41 7.57 8.57
N ALA A 339 -2.69 7.86 8.43
CA ALA A 339 -3.76 6.88 8.44
C ALA A 339 -4.75 7.26 7.32
N TRP A 340 -4.63 6.54 6.21
CA TRP A 340 -5.52 6.65 5.05
C TRP A 340 -6.69 5.70 5.20
N ASP A 341 -7.89 6.23 5.00
CA ASP A 341 -9.15 5.52 4.92
C ASP A 341 -9.77 5.95 3.58
N VAL A 342 -9.51 5.15 2.54
CA VAL A 342 -9.73 5.53 1.13
C VAL A 342 -11.19 5.34 0.70
N ASN A 343 -11.98 4.61 1.48
CA ASN A 343 -13.40 4.38 1.25
C ASN A 343 -14.29 5.02 2.35
N ASN A 344 -13.69 5.58 3.41
CA ASN A 344 -14.35 6.18 4.58
C ASN A 344 -15.32 5.21 5.28
N ASP A 345 -14.92 3.95 5.41
CA ASP A 345 -15.66 2.92 6.15
C ASP A 345 -15.34 2.91 7.66
N GLY A 346 -14.36 3.71 8.08
CA GLY A 346 -13.90 3.83 9.47
C GLY A 346 -12.71 2.94 9.80
N VAL A 347 -12.15 2.21 8.83
CA VAL A 347 -10.95 1.39 8.94
C VAL A 347 -9.79 2.08 8.19
N THR A 348 -8.60 2.02 8.76
CA THR A 348 -7.38 2.52 8.08
C THR A 348 -6.88 1.47 7.10
N ASP A 349 -6.80 1.82 5.82
CA ASP A 349 -6.26 0.97 4.74
C ASP A 349 -4.73 1.05 4.67
N TYR A 350 -4.16 2.25 4.83
CA TYR A 350 -2.72 2.47 4.65
C TYR A 350 -2.12 3.40 5.69
N THR A 351 -0.86 3.13 6.04
CA THR A 351 -0.04 3.96 6.93
C THR A 351 1.19 4.56 6.25
N SER A 352 1.43 4.23 4.98
CA SER A 352 2.46 4.89 4.17
C SER A 352 2.02 6.31 3.81
N GLN A 353 2.99 7.20 3.59
CA GLN A 353 2.70 8.60 3.27
C GLN A 353 1.97 8.77 1.93
N ASN A 354 2.38 8.06 0.88
CA ASN A 354 1.84 8.19 -0.49
C ASN A 354 1.38 6.83 -1.04
N PRO A 355 0.23 6.27 -0.59
CA PRO A 355 -0.22 4.95 -1.01
C PRO A 355 -0.83 4.95 -2.42
N GLU A 356 -0.82 3.78 -3.05
CA GLU A 356 -1.61 3.47 -4.24
C GLU A 356 -2.79 2.56 -3.83
N HIS A 357 -3.97 2.80 -4.39
CA HIS A 357 -5.16 1.99 -4.13
C HIS A 357 -5.91 1.67 -5.42
N THR A 358 -6.42 0.45 -5.55
CA THR A 358 -7.25 0.03 -6.69
C THR A 358 -8.70 -0.17 -6.25
N TYR A 359 -9.58 0.67 -6.77
CA TYR A 359 -11.02 0.53 -6.60
C TYR A 359 -11.56 -0.51 -7.60
N ALA A 360 -11.89 -1.70 -7.11
CA ALA A 360 -12.37 -2.80 -7.94
C ALA A 360 -13.82 -2.64 -8.42
N SER A 361 -14.62 -1.82 -7.74
CA SER A 361 -16.05 -1.66 -8.04
C SER A 361 -16.37 -0.24 -8.49
N SER A 362 -17.43 -0.11 -9.27
CA SER A 362 -17.99 1.20 -9.59
C SER A 362 -18.60 1.85 -8.34
N GLY A 363 -18.49 3.17 -8.25
CA GLY A 363 -18.97 3.92 -7.11
C GLY A 363 -18.33 5.29 -6.99
N THR A 364 -18.81 6.05 -6.01
CA THR A 364 -18.19 7.32 -5.60
C THR A 364 -17.60 7.14 -4.21
N TYR A 365 -16.29 7.32 -4.07
CA TYR A 365 -15.56 7.05 -2.84
C TYR A 365 -15.19 8.35 -2.12
N THR A 366 -15.39 8.35 -0.81
CA THR A 366 -14.93 9.44 0.06
C THR A 366 -13.60 9.03 0.65
N VAL A 367 -12.59 9.89 0.51
CA VAL A 367 -11.24 9.63 1.02
C VAL A 367 -11.01 10.47 2.26
N LYS A 368 -10.43 9.85 3.28
CA LYS A 368 -10.07 10.46 4.54
C LYS A 368 -8.59 10.19 4.83
N LEU A 369 -7.85 11.26 5.16
CA LEU A 369 -6.50 11.19 5.66
C LEU A 369 -6.46 11.76 7.07
N THR A 370 -5.90 11.02 8.02
CA THR A 370 -5.51 11.53 9.34
C THR A 370 -4.00 11.50 9.45
N VAL A 371 -3.40 12.64 9.78
CA VAL A 371 -1.98 12.76 10.06
C VAL A 371 -1.74 13.13 11.51
N THR A 372 -0.63 12.64 12.07
CA THR A 372 -0.27 12.84 13.47
C THR A 372 1.20 13.24 13.59
N ASN A 373 1.49 14.11 14.56
CA ASN A 373 2.81 14.36 15.10
C ASN A 373 2.71 14.40 16.65
N ALA A 374 3.79 14.75 17.36
CA ALA A 374 3.76 14.83 18.82
C ALA A 374 2.84 15.94 19.38
N GLY A 375 2.55 16.97 18.57
CA GLY A 375 1.66 18.07 18.94
C GLY A 375 0.19 17.68 18.93
N GLY A 376 -0.20 16.74 18.06
CA GLY A 376 -1.54 16.18 17.95
C GLY A 376 -1.84 15.55 16.60
N SER A 377 -3.11 15.49 16.24
CA SER A 377 -3.58 14.91 14.97
C SER A 377 -4.53 15.86 14.24
N ALA A 378 -4.55 15.77 12.91
CA ALA A 378 -5.49 16.47 12.05
C ALA A 378 -6.06 15.53 10.99
N THR A 379 -7.30 15.77 10.58
CA THR A 379 -8.01 14.95 9.61
C THR A 379 -8.53 15.80 8.46
N LYS A 380 -8.36 15.31 7.23
CA LYS A 380 -8.96 15.84 6.01
C LYS A 380 -9.89 14.78 5.42
N ILE A 381 -11.09 15.21 5.03
CA ILE A 381 -12.05 14.37 4.31
C ILE A 381 -12.40 15.06 3.00
N LYS A 382 -12.32 14.32 1.88
CA LYS A 382 -12.81 14.75 0.56
C LYS A 382 -13.94 13.81 0.14
N SER A 383 -15.18 14.30 0.25
CA SER A 383 -16.38 13.52 -0.06
C SER A 383 -16.58 13.33 -1.56
N GLY A 384 -16.86 12.09 -1.99
CA GLY A 384 -17.06 11.74 -3.41
C GLY A 384 -15.87 12.10 -4.30
N TYR A 385 -14.65 11.98 -3.76
CA TYR A 385 -13.44 12.48 -4.39
C TYR A 385 -12.98 11.61 -5.57
N ILE A 386 -13.20 10.30 -5.48
CA ILE A 386 -12.91 9.36 -6.58
C ILE A 386 -14.24 8.87 -7.17
N THR A 387 -14.36 8.93 -8.49
CA THR A 387 -15.54 8.42 -9.22
C THR A 387 -15.14 7.27 -10.14
N VAL A 388 -15.57 6.06 -9.80
CA VAL A 388 -15.33 4.86 -10.59
C VAL A 388 -16.61 4.49 -11.30
N THR A 389 -16.58 4.39 -12.63
CA THR A 389 -17.71 3.93 -13.43
C THR A 389 -17.60 2.42 -13.66
N ALA A 390 -18.74 1.76 -13.80
CA ALA A 390 -18.76 0.35 -14.18
C ALA A 390 -18.24 0.19 -15.61
N THR A 391 -17.57 -0.93 -15.87
CA THR A 391 -17.40 -1.42 -17.25
C THR A 391 -18.78 -1.62 -17.84
N SER A 392 -18.97 -1.33 -19.14
CA SER A 392 -20.29 -1.56 -19.70
C SER A 392 -20.55 -3.06 -19.81
N ASN A 393 -21.77 -3.48 -19.46
CA ASN A 393 -22.26 -4.85 -19.60
C ASN A 393 -21.97 -5.43 -20.99
N ALA A 394 -22.03 -4.58 -22.03
CA ALA A 394 -21.70 -4.93 -23.39
C ALA A 394 -20.22 -5.31 -23.53
N ASP A 395 -19.31 -4.49 -23.02
CA ASP A 395 -17.87 -4.75 -23.09
C ASP A 395 -17.53 -6.05 -22.36
N VAL A 396 -18.12 -6.31 -21.18
CA VAL A 396 -17.92 -7.60 -20.50
C VAL A 396 -18.42 -8.77 -21.36
N ILE A 397 -19.61 -8.67 -21.93
CA ILE A 397 -20.17 -9.72 -22.79
C ILE A 397 -19.29 -9.99 -24.02
N ILE A 398 -18.69 -8.95 -24.59
CA ILE A 398 -17.84 -9.06 -25.77
C ILE A 398 -16.46 -9.60 -25.40
N ASP A 399 -15.80 -9.00 -24.42
CA ASP A 399 -14.42 -9.31 -24.03
C ASP A 399 -14.32 -10.70 -23.37
N GLU A 400 -15.29 -11.05 -22.52
CA GLU A 400 -15.37 -12.38 -21.87
C GLU A 400 -16.09 -13.42 -22.74
N ASN A 401 -16.49 -13.05 -23.96
CA ASN A 401 -17.20 -13.91 -24.90
C ASN A 401 -18.41 -14.60 -24.24
N VAL A 402 -19.31 -13.83 -23.63
CA VAL A 402 -20.54 -14.35 -23.01
C VAL A 402 -21.59 -14.60 -24.09
N PHE A 403 -21.98 -15.86 -24.29
CA PHE A 403 -22.86 -16.24 -25.40
C PHE A 403 -24.25 -16.69 -25.01
N ILE A 404 -24.44 -17.08 -23.74
CA ILE A 404 -25.74 -17.28 -23.13
C ILE A 404 -25.70 -16.53 -21.80
N TYR A 405 -26.68 -15.66 -21.61
CA TYR A 405 -27.00 -15.05 -20.34
C TYR A 405 -28.50 -15.19 -20.17
N GLY A 406 -28.96 -16.00 -19.21
CA GLY A 406 -30.38 -16.21 -18.96
C GLY A 406 -30.66 -17.09 -17.76
N ASN A 407 -31.92 -17.13 -17.32
CA ASN A 407 -32.31 -17.88 -16.11
C ASN A 407 -32.33 -19.41 -16.30
N ASN A 408 -32.55 -19.88 -17.53
CA ASN A 408 -32.76 -21.29 -17.84
C ASN A 408 -32.01 -21.71 -19.10
N LEU A 409 -31.49 -22.93 -19.09
CA LEU A 409 -31.00 -23.62 -20.28
C LEU A 409 -31.76 -24.94 -20.41
N GLU A 410 -32.62 -25.05 -21.42
CA GLU A 410 -33.19 -26.34 -21.83
C GLU A 410 -32.55 -26.77 -23.16
N PHE A 411 -31.89 -27.92 -23.18
CA PHE A 411 -31.12 -28.39 -24.32
C PHE A 411 -31.42 -29.84 -24.69
N GLY A 412 -32.37 -29.98 -25.61
CA GLY A 412 -32.72 -31.22 -26.31
C GLY A 412 -31.69 -31.69 -27.35
N GLY A 413 -30.66 -30.89 -27.64
CA GLY A 413 -29.69 -31.16 -28.72
C GLY A 413 -28.61 -32.20 -28.39
N SER A 414 -27.61 -32.30 -29.26
CA SER A 414 -26.42 -33.15 -29.12
C SER A 414 -25.29 -32.42 -28.41
N THR A 415 -24.89 -31.24 -28.92
CA THR A 415 -23.68 -30.55 -28.46
C THR A 415 -23.89 -29.04 -28.41
N ILE A 416 -23.39 -28.40 -27.35
CA ILE A 416 -23.08 -26.97 -27.32
C ILE A 416 -21.56 -26.86 -27.36
N ASN A 417 -21.01 -26.24 -28.42
CA ASN A 417 -19.58 -26.13 -28.65
C ASN A 417 -19.14 -24.66 -28.53
N GLY A 418 -18.17 -24.38 -27.67
CA GLY A 418 -17.60 -23.04 -27.51
C GLY A 418 -16.27 -23.04 -26.76
N PRO A 419 -15.17 -23.48 -27.38
CA PRO A 419 -13.84 -23.25 -26.83
C PRO A 419 -13.54 -21.75 -26.81
N GLY A 420 -13.19 -21.21 -25.64
CA GLY A 420 -13.04 -19.77 -25.38
C GLY A 420 -14.35 -19.05 -25.06
N ALA A 421 -15.49 -19.74 -25.06
CA ALA A 421 -16.78 -19.17 -24.76
C ALA A 421 -17.13 -19.23 -23.27
N THR A 422 -17.98 -18.29 -22.85
CA THR A 422 -18.59 -18.22 -21.53
C THR A 422 -20.11 -18.38 -21.63
N ILE A 423 -20.69 -19.24 -20.77
CA ILE A 423 -22.13 -19.30 -20.50
C ILE A 423 -22.39 -18.84 -19.06
N ILE A 424 -23.44 -18.04 -18.89
CA ILE A 424 -23.99 -17.66 -17.59
C ILE A 424 -25.45 -18.12 -17.53
N ILE A 425 -25.75 -18.97 -16.55
CA ILE A 425 -27.11 -19.43 -16.23
C ILE A 425 -27.46 -18.91 -14.85
N ASN A 426 -28.38 -17.95 -14.78
CA ASN A 426 -28.88 -17.35 -13.54
C ASN A 426 -29.90 -18.29 -12.85
N GLY A 427 -29.46 -19.51 -12.62
CA GLY A 427 -30.26 -20.63 -12.12
C GLY A 427 -29.43 -21.91 -12.06
N GLY A 428 -30.12 -23.02 -11.77
CA GLY A 428 -29.52 -24.36 -11.73
C GLY A 428 -29.56 -25.09 -13.06
N LEU A 429 -29.12 -26.36 -13.03
CA LEU A 429 -29.24 -27.28 -14.16
C LEU A 429 -29.61 -28.68 -13.65
N ASP A 430 -30.75 -29.20 -14.09
CA ASP A 430 -31.20 -30.54 -13.76
C ASP A 430 -31.04 -31.51 -14.94
N THR A 431 -30.98 -32.82 -14.66
CA THR A 431 -30.93 -33.87 -15.70
C THR A 431 -32.05 -33.73 -16.73
N SER A 432 -33.23 -33.22 -16.34
CA SER A 432 -34.38 -33.02 -17.25
C SER A 432 -34.20 -31.87 -18.22
N ASP A 433 -33.34 -30.91 -17.89
CA ASP A 433 -33.12 -29.72 -18.69
C ASP A 433 -32.23 -30.04 -19.90
N ILE A 434 -31.53 -31.16 -19.87
CA ILE A 434 -30.67 -31.63 -20.96
C ILE A 434 -31.16 -32.98 -21.46
N ASN A 435 -30.89 -33.31 -22.72
CA ASN A 435 -31.32 -34.58 -23.35
C ASN A 435 -30.62 -35.84 -22.78
N GLY A 436 -30.15 -35.80 -21.53
CA GLY A 436 -29.50 -36.91 -20.85
C GLY A 436 -28.19 -37.38 -21.50
N GLY A 437 -27.73 -36.84 -22.62
CA GLY A 437 -26.47 -37.19 -23.28
C GLY A 437 -25.81 -36.02 -23.99
N ALA A 438 -26.35 -34.80 -23.80
CA ALA A 438 -25.81 -33.61 -24.42
C ALA A 438 -24.42 -33.28 -23.88
N SER A 439 -23.55 -32.74 -24.72
CA SER A 439 -22.24 -32.24 -24.30
C SER A 439 -22.24 -30.72 -24.29
N ILE A 440 -22.11 -30.10 -23.12
CA ILE A 440 -21.90 -28.65 -22.99
C ILE A 440 -20.39 -28.38 -22.98
N ALA A 441 -19.78 -28.37 -24.16
CA ALA A 441 -18.36 -28.22 -24.39
C ALA A 441 -17.95 -26.73 -24.51
N VAL A 442 -18.08 -26.01 -23.39
CA VAL A 442 -17.79 -24.58 -23.27
C VAL A 442 -16.63 -24.36 -22.28
N THR A 443 -15.80 -23.33 -22.49
CA THR A 443 -14.62 -23.08 -21.64
C THR A 443 -14.99 -22.62 -20.24
N THR A 444 -15.89 -21.66 -20.12
CA THR A 444 -16.32 -21.12 -18.82
C THR A 444 -17.83 -21.25 -18.65
N ILE A 445 -18.28 -21.75 -17.49
CA ILE A 445 -19.71 -21.94 -17.20
C ILE A 445 -20.02 -21.45 -15.79
N TYR A 446 -21.01 -20.57 -15.67
CA TYR A 446 -21.56 -20.11 -14.39
C TYR A 446 -22.98 -20.64 -14.21
N PHE A 447 -23.25 -21.25 -13.05
CA PHE A 447 -24.58 -21.65 -12.59
C PHE A 447 -24.90 -20.95 -11.27
N ASP A 448 -25.75 -19.92 -11.30
CA ASP A 448 -26.27 -19.25 -10.10
C ASP A 448 -27.38 -20.08 -9.42
N GLY A 449 -27.03 -21.33 -9.11
CA GLY A 449 -27.93 -22.33 -8.54
C GLY A 449 -27.28 -23.71 -8.54
N SER A 450 -28.01 -24.69 -8.00
CA SER A 450 -27.52 -26.07 -7.91
C SER A 450 -27.51 -26.79 -9.26
N VAL A 451 -26.53 -27.67 -9.47
CA VAL A 451 -26.43 -28.55 -10.63
C VAL A 451 -26.75 -29.98 -10.19
N ASN A 452 -27.89 -30.53 -10.62
CA ASN A 452 -28.33 -31.88 -10.29
C ASN A 452 -28.39 -32.78 -11.52
N LEU A 453 -27.26 -33.43 -11.82
CA LEU A 453 -27.15 -34.38 -12.91
C LEU A 453 -27.11 -35.81 -12.36
N ASP A 454 -28.25 -36.29 -11.87
CA ASP A 454 -28.48 -37.69 -11.48
C ASP A 454 -29.24 -38.44 -12.59
N GLY A 455 -28.51 -39.18 -13.41
CA GLY A 455 -29.00 -39.82 -14.63
C GLY A 455 -28.34 -39.27 -15.89
N GLY A 456 -28.51 -39.98 -17.02
CA GLY A 456 -27.92 -39.60 -18.30
C GLY A 456 -26.40 -39.80 -18.39
N SER A 457 -25.73 -39.00 -19.22
CA SER A 457 -24.32 -39.02 -19.58
C SER A 457 -23.85 -37.65 -20.08
N ALA A 458 -24.61 -36.59 -19.78
CA ALA A 458 -24.30 -35.26 -20.25
C ALA A 458 -23.04 -34.71 -19.60
N GLY A 459 -22.11 -34.21 -20.42
CA GLY A 459 -20.81 -33.69 -19.99
C GLY A 459 -20.81 -32.17 -19.89
N LEU A 460 -19.92 -31.64 -19.04
CA LEU A 460 -19.71 -30.21 -18.85
C LEU A 460 -18.24 -29.86 -19.10
N GLY A 461 -18.01 -28.67 -19.66
CA GLY A 461 -16.69 -28.14 -19.93
C GLY A 461 -16.10 -28.59 -21.26
N SER A 462 -15.26 -27.74 -21.84
CA SER A 462 -14.56 -28.03 -23.09
C SER A 462 -13.32 -28.89 -22.87
N SER A 463 -13.22 -30.00 -23.62
CA SER A 463 -12.02 -30.86 -23.59
C SER A 463 -10.84 -30.31 -24.38
N SER A 464 -11.09 -29.40 -25.34
CA SER A 464 -10.06 -28.81 -26.20
C SER A 464 -9.51 -27.49 -25.66
N ASN A 465 -10.29 -26.81 -24.81
CA ASN A 465 -9.87 -25.61 -24.09
C ASN A 465 -10.55 -25.60 -22.70
N PRO A 466 -10.10 -26.45 -21.75
CA PRO A 466 -10.67 -26.49 -20.40
C PRO A 466 -10.47 -25.15 -19.68
N GLY A 467 -11.56 -24.61 -19.13
CA GLY A 467 -11.55 -23.41 -18.30
C GLY A 467 -12.09 -23.71 -16.92
N SER A 468 -13.18 -23.05 -16.53
CA SER A 468 -13.74 -23.19 -15.18
C SER A 468 -15.26 -23.33 -15.16
N ILE A 469 -15.76 -24.10 -14.19
CA ILE A 469 -17.19 -24.32 -13.94
C ILE A 469 -17.49 -23.85 -12.52
N TYR A 470 -18.38 -22.86 -12.39
CA TYR A 470 -18.76 -22.27 -11.11
C TYR A 470 -20.22 -22.63 -10.79
N VAL A 471 -20.43 -23.19 -9.60
CA VAL A 471 -21.75 -23.62 -9.11
C VAL A 471 -22.04 -22.92 -7.79
N ASN A 472 -22.90 -21.90 -7.81
CA ASN A 472 -23.37 -21.19 -6.61
C ASN A 472 -24.50 -21.98 -5.92
N GLY A 473 -24.17 -23.19 -5.50
CA GLY A 473 -25.11 -24.15 -4.93
C GLY A 473 -24.47 -25.52 -4.74
N ASN A 474 -25.30 -26.55 -4.62
CA ASN A 474 -24.83 -27.93 -4.56
C ASN A 474 -24.56 -28.46 -5.96
N MET A 475 -23.58 -29.34 -6.09
CA MET A 475 -23.33 -30.08 -7.32
C MET A 475 -23.55 -31.58 -7.07
N ASN A 476 -24.40 -32.22 -7.87
CA ASN A 476 -24.71 -33.64 -7.76
C ASN A 476 -24.49 -34.33 -9.10
N LEU A 477 -23.48 -35.21 -9.15
CA LEU A 477 -23.08 -36.02 -10.30
C LEU A 477 -23.18 -37.53 -9.95
N TRP A 478 -24.36 -37.96 -9.55
CA TRP A 478 -24.56 -39.30 -9.00
C TRP A 478 -24.70 -40.40 -10.05
N GLY A 479 -25.81 -40.42 -10.80
CA GLY A 479 -26.09 -41.44 -11.80
C GLY A 479 -25.55 -41.09 -13.18
N GLY A 480 -24.81 -42.02 -13.78
CA GLY A 480 -24.49 -42.04 -15.21
C GLY A 480 -23.11 -41.49 -15.61
N SER A 481 -22.52 -42.06 -16.66
CA SER A 481 -21.11 -41.76 -17.02
C SER A 481 -21.00 -40.47 -17.83
N ARG A 482 -20.26 -39.49 -17.32
CA ARG A 482 -20.02 -38.19 -17.97
C ARG A 482 -18.58 -37.72 -17.71
N ASN A 483 -18.09 -36.83 -18.57
CA ASN A 483 -16.80 -36.16 -18.39
C ASN A 483 -17.03 -34.72 -17.93
N ILE A 484 -16.22 -34.27 -16.97
CA ILE A 484 -16.17 -32.90 -16.48
C ILE A 484 -14.76 -32.35 -16.76
N TYR A 485 -14.69 -31.35 -17.63
CA TYR A 485 -13.45 -30.67 -18.02
C TYR A 485 -13.38 -29.27 -17.43
N GLY A 486 -12.19 -28.87 -17.00
CA GLY A 486 -11.94 -27.58 -16.37
C GLY A 486 -12.03 -27.63 -14.85
N ASP A 487 -11.47 -26.61 -14.22
CA ASP A 487 -11.50 -26.48 -12.76
C ASP A 487 -12.92 -26.18 -12.28
N VAL A 488 -13.40 -26.90 -11.26
CA VAL A 488 -14.77 -26.80 -10.77
C VAL A 488 -14.78 -26.16 -9.39
N TYR A 489 -15.66 -25.19 -9.19
CA TYR A 489 -15.86 -24.49 -7.93
C TYR A 489 -17.31 -24.67 -7.50
N VAL A 490 -17.52 -25.21 -6.30
CA VAL A 490 -18.84 -25.53 -5.74
C VAL A 490 -18.97 -24.81 -4.41
N ALA A 491 -19.93 -23.88 -4.31
CA ALA A 491 -20.18 -23.10 -3.09
C ALA A 491 -20.95 -23.88 -2.00
N GLY A 492 -21.41 -25.10 -2.32
CA GLY A 492 -22.09 -26.00 -1.39
C GLY A 492 -21.51 -27.40 -1.43
N ASN A 493 -22.38 -28.40 -1.25
CA ASN A 493 -21.98 -29.81 -1.18
C ASN A 493 -21.75 -30.40 -2.58
N PHE A 494 -20.83 -31.36 -2.66
CA PHE A 494 -20.53 -32.09 -3.90
C PHE A 494 -20.75 -33.60 -3.73
N ASP A 495 -21.72 -34.13 -4.48
CA ASP A 495 -21.99 -35.57 -4.57
C ASP A 495 -21.44 -36.13 -5.88
N LEU A 496 -20.49 -37.07 -5.81
CA LEU A 496 -19.75 -37.60 -6.96
C LEU A 496 -19.75 -39.13 -6.99
N LYS A 497 -20.26 -39.75 -8.06
CA LYS A 497 -20.29 -41.22 -8.16
C LYS A 497 -19.91 -41.81 -9.52
N ASP A 498 -20.54 -41.44 -10.64
CA ASP A 498 -20.29 -42.10 -11.94
C ASP A 498 -19.48 -41.23 -12.93
N ALA A 499 -19.16 -39.99 -12.55
CA ALA A 499 -18.47 -39.04 -13.42
C ALA A 499 -16.95 -39.22 -13.45
N ARG A 500 -16.35 -38.78 -14.56
CA ARG A 500 -14.91 -38.61 -14.72
C ARG A 500 -14.54 -37.14 -14.57
N ILE A 501 -13.67 -36.85 -13.61
CA ILE A 501 -13.12 -35.51 -13.37
C ILE A 501 -11.73 -35.45 -13.97
N HIS A 502 -11.52 -34.48 -14.86
CA HIS A 502 -10.24 -34.29 -15.54
C HIS A 502 -9.29 -33.34 -14.79
N ASP A 503 -9.82 -32.34 -14.09
CA ASP A 503 -9.07 -31.23 -13.51
C ASP A 503 -9.37 -31.04 -12.00
N THR A 504 -9.11 -29.86 -11.44
CA THR A 504 -9.24 -29.63 -9.99
C THR A 504 -10.67 -29.29 -9.60
N VAL A 505 -11.12 -29.75 -8.43
CA VAL A 505 -12.42 -29.39 -7.85
C VAL A 505 -12.19 -28.75 -6.49
N TYR A 506 -12.89 -27.66 -6.23
CA TYR A 506 -12.93 -26.91 -4.98
C TYR A 506 -14.36 -26.94 -4.45
N VAL A 507 -14.56 -27.50 -3.25
CA VAL A 507 -15.87 -27.69 -2.63
C VAL A 507 -15.89 -26.93 -1.30
N ASP A 508 -16.70 -25.89 -1.21
CA ASP A 508 -16.96 -25.21 0.07
C ASP A 508 -18.12 -25.88 0.82
N GLY A 509 -17.93 -27.15 1.16
CA GLY A 509 -18.96 -27.98 1.77
C GLY A 509 -18.55 -29.44 1.88
N ASP A 510 -19.56 -30.28 2.12
CA ASP A 510 -19.37 -31.73 2.27
C ASP A 510 -19.09 -32.39 0.92
N LEU A 511 -18.26 -33.44 0.93
CA LEU A 511 -17.93 -34.27 -0.23
C LEU A 511 -18.49 -35.70 -0.05
N THR A 512 -19.47 -36.09 -0.85
CA THR A 512 -20.00 -37.46 -0.88
C THR A 512 -19.45 -38.21 -2.08
N LEU A 513 -18.77 -39.33 -1.85
CA LEU A 513 -18.26 -40.21 -2.89
C LEU A 513 -19.07 -41.50 -2.97
N GLY A 514 -19.75 -41.74 -4.11
CA GLY A 514 -20.36 -43.02 -4.43
C GLY A 514 -19.37 -43.97 -5.12
N ASN A 515 -19.77 -45.22 -5.40
CA ASN A 515 -18.88 -46.15 -6.11
C ASN A 515 -18.75 -45.78 -7.60
N THR A 516 -17.53 -45.75 -8.12
CA THR A 516 -17.12 -45.62 -9.55
C THR A 516 -16.69 -44.26 -10.15
N PRO A 517 -16.33 -43.20 -9.40
CA PRO A 517 -15.85 -41.99 -10.03
C PRO A 517 -14.43 -42.21 -10.53
N THR A 518 -14.08 -41.54 -11.62
CA THR A 518 -12.72 -41.58 -12.17
C THR A 518 -12.09 -40.21 -12.02
N LEU A 519 -10.94 -40.14 -11.33
CA LEU A 519 -10.14 -38.92 -11.25
C LEU A 519 -8.88 -39.11 -12.09
N ASP A 520 -8.68 -38.25 -13.09
CA ASP A 520 -7.45 -38.24 -13.90
C ASP A 520 -6.21 -37.97 -13.04
N SER A 521 -5.01 -38.29 -13.55
CA SER A 521 -3.77 -38.29 -12.75
C SER A 521 -3.53 -36.98 -11.99
N ASN A 522 -3.87 -35.85 -12.62
CA ASN A 522 -3.67 -34.51 -12.08
C ASN A 522 -4.90 -33.97 -11.33
N ALA A 523 -6.08 -34.57 -11.52
CA ALA A 523 -7.29 -34.16 -10.84
C ALA A 523 -7.15 -34.28 -9.31
N ARG A 524 -7.62 -33.28 -8.58
CA ARG A 524 -7.68 -33.22 -7.12
C ARG A 524 -9.03 -32.67 -6.70
N ILE A 525 -9.52 -33.07 -5.53
CA ILE A 525 -10.72 -32.49 -4.93
C ILE A 525 -10.31 -31.90 -3.59
N TYR A 526 -10.43 -30.58 -3.45
CA TYR A 526 -10.26 -29.88 -2.17
C TYR A 526 -11.64 -29.62 -1.58
N TYR A 527 -11.81 -29.87 -0.29
CA TYR A 527 -13.11 -29.70 0.39
C TYR A 527 -12.95 -29.13 1.80
N THR A 528 -13.95 -28.38 2.28
CA THR A 528 -13.94 -27.75 3.62
C THR A 528 -14.81 -28.48 4.65
N GLY A 529 -15.80 -29.26 4.21
CA GLY A 529 -16.72 -30.01 5.06
C GLY A 529 -16.26 -31.43 5.37
N GLU A 530 -17.22 -32.31 5.65
CA GLU A 530 -16.96 -33.73 5.89
C GLU A 530 -16.91 -34.54 4.60
N ILE A 531 -16.21 -35.68 4.63
CA ILE A 531 -16.19 -36.63 3.51
C ILE A 531 -16.95 -37.91 3.85
N TYR A 532 -17.86 -38.31 2.95
CA TYR A 532 -18.67 -39.52 3.07
C TYR A 532 -18.35 -40.50 1.95
N TYR A 533 -18.02 -41.76 2.29
CA TYR A 533 -17.74 -42.79 1.30
C TYR A 533 -18.05 -44.22 1.81
N PRO A 534 -18.38 -45.18 0.93
CA PRO A 534 -18.57 -46.59 1.29
C PRO A 534 -17.35 -47.24 1.95
N GLN A 535 -17.58 -48.21 2.85
CA GLN A 535 -16.50 -48.96 3.50
C GLN A 535 -15.58 -49.65 2.48
N GLY A 536 -14.26 -49.53 2.64
CA GLY A 536 -13.26 -50.13 1.75
C GLY A 536 -12.98 -49.35 0.47
N TYR A 537 -13.26 -48.04 0.47
CA TYR A 537 -13.14 -47.19 -0.70
C TYR A 537 -11.72 -47.12 -1.31
N PRO A 538 -11.58 -47.00 -2.65
CA PRO A 538 -10.27 -47.02 -3.31
C PRO A 538 -9.33 -45.90 -2.85
N GLN A 539 -8.15 -46.28 -2.36
CA GLN A 539 -7.16 -45.33 -1.81
C GLN A 539 -6.57 -44.38 -2.87
N ASN A 540 -6.55 -44.79 -4.14
CA ASN A 540 -6.10 -43.96 -5.25
C ASN A 540 -7.06 -42.79 -5.57
N ILE A 541 -8.30 -42.86 -5.09
CA ILE A 541 -9.28 -41.77 -5.17
C ILE A 541 -9.20 -40.94 -3.89
N LEU A 542 -9.23 -41.58 -2.72
CA LEU A 542 -9.17 -40.89 -1.43
C LEU A 542 -7.90 -40.04 -1.28
N SER A 543 -6.75 -40.51 -1.77
CA SER A 543 -5.49 -39.75 -1.71
C SER A 543 -5.50 -38.45 -2.54
N LYS A 544 -6.49 -38.28 -3.42
CA LYS A 544 -6.70 -37.07 -4.22
C LYS A 544 -7.75 -36.13 -3.62
N CYS A 545 -8.46 -36.57 -2.58
CA CYS A 545 -9.44 -35.78 -1.85
C CYS A 545 -8.76 -35.18 -0.62
N ILE A 546 -8.59 -33.86 -0.59
CA ILE A 546 -7.74 -33.15 0.37
C ILE A 546 -8.60 -32.17 1.15
N HIS A 547 -8.77 -32.43 2.45
CA HIS A 547 -9.46 -31.52 3.34
C HIS A 547 -8.64 -30.23 3.53
N GLN A 548 -9.30 -29.08 3.47
CA GLN A 548 -8.72 -27.75 3.67
C GLN A 548 -9.57 -26.95 4.64
N VAL A 549 -8.97 -25.97 5.33
CA VAL A 549 -9.74 -25.04 6.18
C VAL A 549 -10.57 -24.05 5.36
N SER A 550 -10.18 -23.83 4.12
CA SER A 550 -10.85 -22.96 3.15
C SER A 550 -10.43 -23.38 1.74
N VAL A 551 -11.31 -23.17 0.78
CA VAL A 551 -11.00 -23.26 -0.66
C VAL A 551 -11.11 -21.87 -1.30
N PRO A 552 -10.54 -21.64 -2.50
CA PRO A 552 -10.77 -20.39 -3.22
C PRO A 552 -12.27 -20.17 -3.47
N GLY A 553 -12.77 -18.99 -3.09
CA GLY A 553 -14.12 -18.54 -3.42
C GLY A 553 -14.20 -18.00 -4.85
N PHE A 554 -15.42 -17.70 -5.31
CA PHE A 554 -15.71 -17.08 -6.59
C PHE A 554 -16.94 -16.17 -6.48
N ASP A 555 -17.07 -15.21 -7.39
CA ASP A 555 -18.25 -14.36 -7.53
C ASP A 555 -18.99 -14.68 -8.84
N MET A 556 -20.32 -14.53 -8.82
CA MET A 556 -21.14 -14.65 -10.03
C MET A 556 -21.11 -13.34 -10.83
N PRO A 557 -20.96 -13.38 -12.16
CA PRO A 557 -21.00 -12.17 -12.98
C PRO A 557 -22.42 -11.55 -12.97
N ASP A 558 -22.59 -10.37 -12.36
CA ASP A 558 -23.85 -9.61 -12.31
C ASP A 558 -23.87 -8.46 -13.32
N GLU A 559 -23.54 -8.79 -14.57
CA GLU A 559 -23.32 -7.78 -15.62
C GLU A 559 -24.57 -7.57 -16.49
N GLY A 560 -25.77 -8.01 -16.07
CA GLY A 560 -27.01 -7.82 -16.84
C GLY A 560 -26.96 -8.15 -18.35
N LEU A 561 -27.97 -7.73 -19.11
CA LEU A 561 -27.90 -7.69 -20.58
C LEU A 561 -27.71 -6.24 -21.04
N PRO A 562 -27.03 -6.00 -22.18
CA PRO A 562 -26.73 -4.65 -22.62
C PRO A 562 -28.02 -3.94 -23.05
N PRO A 563 -28.12 -2.61 -22.88
CA PRO A 563 -29.34 -1.88 -23.23
C PRO A 563 -29.57 -1.88 -24.75
N LEU A 564 -30.82 -1.77 -25.18
CA LEU A 564 -31.13 -1.65 -26.62
C LEU A 564 -30.76 -0.26 -27.15
N ARG A 565 -30.41 -0.20 -28.44
CA ARG A 565 -30.28 1.08 -29.17
C ARG A 565 -31.64 1.78 -29.32
N PRO A 566 -31.67 3.10 -29.59
CA PRO A 566 -32.92 3.79 -29.91
C PRO A 566 -33.60 3.24 -31.18
N ASN A 567 -34.94 3.23 -31.24
CA ASN A 567 -35.71 2.67 -32.36
C ASN A 567 -35.26 3.18 -33.76
N ASP A 568 -34.91 4.46 -33.87
CA ASP A 568 -34.49 5.07 -35.13
C ASP A 568 -33.14 4.51 -35.62
N TRP A 569 -32.29 4.03 -34.72
CA TRP A 569 -31.02 3.39 -35.05
C TRP A 569 -31.24 2.11 -35.86
N TYR A 570 -32.22 1.28 -35.44
CA TYR A 570 -32.55 0.03 -36.13
C TYR A 570 -33.18 0.31 -37.50
N THR A 571 -34.09 1.28 -37.57
CA THR A 571 -34.74 1.67 -38.83
C THR A 571 -33.71 2.20 -39.83
N ALA A 572 -32.76 3.03 -39.38
CA ALA A 572 -31.67 3.54 -40.20
C ALA A 572 -30.71 2.45 -40.73
N ARG A 573 -30.65 1.29 -40.06
CA ARG A 573 -29.81 0.13 -40.44
C ARG A 573 -30.58 -0.99 -41.12
N GLY A 574 -31.81 -0.73 -41.55
CA GLY A 574 -32.61 -1.64 -42.37
C GLY A 574 -33.24 -2.81 -41.62
N TYR A 575 -33.36 -2.72 -40.30
CA TYR A 575 -34.13 -3.70 -39.52
C TYR A 575 -35.62 -3.58 -39.82
N VAL A 576 -36.29 -4.73 -39.92
CA VAL A 576 -37.75 -4.82 -40.16
C VAL A 576 -38.45 -5.48 -38.97
N SER A 577 -39.77 -5.33 -38.87
CA SER A 577 -40.55 -5.82 -37.71
C SER A 577 -41.04 -7.26 -37.84
N GLY A 578 -40.70 -7.98 -38.91
CA GLY A 578 -41.11 -9.35 -39.17
C GLY A 578 -40.77 -9.82 -40.59
N GLY A 579 -41.04 -11.09 -40.88
CA GLY A 579 -40.78 -11.68 -42.19
C GLY A 579 -40.52 -13.18 -42.14
N SER A 580 -40.16 -13.74 -43.29
CA SER A 580 -39.65 -15.11 -43.40
C SER A 580 -38.21 -15.20 -42.90
N LEU A 581 -37.84 -16.33 -42.30
CA LEU A 581 -36.46 -16.60 -41.90
C LEU A 581 -35.62 -16.88 -43.16
N ALA A 582 -34.68 -15.98 -43.46
CA ALA A 582 -33.79 -16.03 -44.62
C ALA A 582 -32.42 -15.41 -44.28
N SER A 583 -31.41 -15.65 -45.11
CA SER A 583 -30.06 -15.13 -44.88
C SER A 583 -29.98 -13.60 -44.92
N ASN A 584 -29.10 -13.01 -44.10
CA ASN A 584 -28.92 -11.58 -43.91
C ASN A 584 -30.15 -10.82 -43.36
N LEU A 585 -31.11 -11.56 -42.78
CA LEU A 585 -32.30 -10.98 -42.18
C LEU A 585 -31.94 -10.14 -40.95
N LYS A 586 -32.51 -8.94 -40.84
CA LYS A 586 -32.41 -8.07 -39.66
C LYS A 586 -33.79 -7.78 -39.09
N ILE A 587 -34.10 -8.30 -37.90
CA ILE A 587 -35.38 -8.12 -37.20
C ILE A 587 -35.21 -7.25 -35.96
N PHE A 588 -36.08 -6.26 -35.81
CA PHE A 588 -36.30 -5.55 -34.55
C PHE A 588 -37.82 -5.46 -34.30
N ALA A 589 -38.33 -6.25 -33.34
CA ALA A 589 -39.76 -6.41 -33.08
C ALA A 589 -40.03 -6.65 -31.59
N ASP A 590 -41.29 -6.57 -31.15
CA ASP A 590 -41.68 -6.94 -29.78
C ASP A 590 -41.38 -8.42 -29.48
N SER A 591 -41.66 -9.30 -30.44
CA SER A 591 -41.32 -10.73 -30.44
C SER A 591 -41.14 -11.17 -31.89
N TYR A 592 -40.47 -12.30 -32.12
CA TYR A 592 -40.26 -12.82 -33.47
C TYR A 592 -40.56 -14.31 -33.59
N SER A 593 -41.44 -14.65 -34.53
CA SER A 593 -41.62 -16.00 -35.01
C SER A 593 -41.81 -15.96 -36.53
N PRO A 594 -41.05 -16.73 -37.32
CA PRO A 594 -41.07 -16.62 -38.78
C PRO A 594 -42.37 -17.18 -39.35
N THR A 595 -42.92 -16.51 -40.37
CA THR A 595 -44.13 -16.98 -41.09
C THR A 595 -43.86 -18.15 -42.03
N SER A 596 -42.60 -18.30 -42.46
CA SER A 596 -42.06 -19.41 -43.26
C SER A 596 -40.53 -19.41 -43.18
N SER A 597 -39.89 -20.52 -43.54
CA SER A 597 -38.43 -20.67 -43.51
C SER A 597 -37.88 -21.15 -44.87
N THR A 598 -36.66 -20.73 -45.22
CA THR A 598 -35.89 -21.24 -46.37
C THR A 598 -34.99 -22.41 -45.95
N SER A 599 -34.34 -23.12 -46.89
CA SER A 599 -33.51 -24.30 -46.58
C SER A 599 -32.31 -24.03 -45.66
N THR A 600 -31.81 -22.80 -45.60
CA THR A 600 -30.78 -22.29 -44.66
C THR A 600 -31.00 -20.79 -44.40
N ALA A 601 -30.60 -20.28 -43.23
CA ALA A 601 -30.64 -18.85 -42.90
C ALA A 601 -29.37 -18.42 -42.17
N VAL A 602 -28.43 -17.80 -42.89
CA VAL A 602 -27.13 -17.41 -42.34
C VAL A 602 -27.01 -15.90 -42.15
N ASN A 603 -26.19 -15.49 -41.20
CA ASN A 603 -25.97 -14.08 -40.85
C ASN A 603 -27.27 -13.33 -40.52
N VAL A 604 -28.15 -13.94 -39.71
CA VAL A 604 -29.36 -13.27 -39.22
C VAL A 604 -29.04 -12.42 -38.00
N VAL A 605 -29.75 -11.31 -37.80
CA VAL A 605 -29.71 -10.52 -36.57
C VAL A 605 -31.14 -10.30 -36.12
N ILE A 606 -31.54 -10.97 -35.04
CA ILE A 606 -32.93 -10.99 -34.57
C ILE A 606 -32.99 -10.44 -33.16
N ILE A 607 -33.66 -9.30 -33.02
CA ILE A 607 -33.82 -8.58 -31.75
C ILE A 607 -35.29 -8.57 -31.36
N ALA A 608 -35.63 -9.20 -30.23
CA ALA A 608 -36.96 -9.19 -29.64
C ALA A 608 -36.96 -8.31 -28.38
N ARG A 609 -37.44 -7.07 -28.51
CA ARG A 609 -37.26 -6.05 -27.45
C ARG A 609 -38.04 -6.34 -26.16
N ASN A 610 -39.18 -7.04 -26.25
CA ASN A 610 -40.10 -7.21 -25.12
C ASN A 610 -40.51 -8.66 -24.84
N GLY A 611 -40.32 -9.58 -25.79
CA GLY A 611 -40.78 -10.96 -25.67
C GLY A 611 -39.87 -11.93 -26.41
N ASP A 612 -40.44 -13.03 -26.89
CA ASP A 612 -39.66 -14.20 -27.27
C ASP A 612 -39.19 -14.18 -28.74
N ILE A 613 -38.08 -14.89 -28.98
CA ILE A 613 -37.68 -15.34 -30.31
C ILE A 613 -38.03 -16.83 -30.42
N THR A 614 -38.93 -17.19 -31.33
CA THR A 614 -39.40 -18.57 -31.51
C THR A 614 -39.08 -19.06 -32.93
N LEU A 615 -37.96 -19.77 -33.05
CA LEU A 615 -37.45 -20.38 -34.28
C LEU A 615 -37.74 -21.90 -34.29
N THR A 616 -39.01 -22.25 -34.42
CA THR A 616 -39.48 -23.64 -34.36
C THR A 616 -39.92 -24.16 -35.73
N ASN A 617 -40.14 -25.48 -35.84
CA ASN A 617 -40.56 -26.16 -37.07
C ASN A 617 -39.56 -25.99 -38.24
N LEU A 618 -38.27 -25.89 -37.92
CA LEU A 618 -37.25 -25.67 -38.94
C LEU A 618 -36.77 -26.99 -39.58
N GLY A 619 -36.91 -28.13 -38.91
CA GLY A 619 -36.43 -29.41 -39.44
C GLY A 619 -34.91 -29.37 -39.69
N TRP A 620 -34.47 -29.71 -40.90
CA TRP A 620 -33.05 -29.81 -41.28
C TRP A 620 -32.38 -28.46 -41.61
N ILE A 621 -32.93 -27.35 -41.13
CA ILE A 621 -32.44 -26.01 -41.45
C ILE A 621 -31.34 -25.61 -40.47
N HIS A 622 -30.22 -25.18 -41.03
CA HIS A 622 -29.14 -24.50 -40.33
C HIS A 622 -29.41 -22.99 -40.22
N VAL A 623 -29.15 -22.43 -39.04
CA VAL A 623 -29.25 -21.00 -38.75
C VAL A 623 -27.92 -20.47 -38.23
N SER A 624 -27.45 -19.33 -38.73
CA SER A 624 -26.33 -18.62 -38.11
C SER A 624 -26.62 -17.15 -37.92
N GLY A 625 -26.16 -16.56 -36.81
CA GLY A 625 -26.44 -15.16 -36.51
C GLY A 625 -26.48 -14.79 -35.03
N VAL A 626 -27.03 -13.61 -34.76
CA VAL A 626 -27.23 -13.08 -33.41
C VAL A 626 -28.71 -13.09 -33.04
N LEU A 627 -29.02 -13.71 -31.92
CA LEU A 627 -30.35 -13.74 -31.32
C LEU A 627 -30.29 -12.97 -29.99
N PHE A 628 -31.05 -11.88 -29.88
CA PHE A 628 -31.06 -11.05 -28.69
C PHE A 628 -32.49 -10.80 -28.19
N ALA A 629 -32.81 -11.35 -27.03
CA ALA A 629 -34.09 -11.21 -26.34
C ALA A 629 -33.85 -10.69 -24.91
N PRO A 630 -33.56 -9.39 -24.70
CA PRO A 630 -33.20 -8.85 -23.39
C PRO A 630 -34.27 -8.98 -22.30
N ASN A 631 -35.51 -9.27 -22.68
CA ASN A 631 -36.65 -9.40 -21.76
C ASN A 631 -37.47 -10.69 -21.99
N GLY A 632 -36.96 -11.63 -22.78
CA GLY A 632 -37.67 -12.84 -23.15
C GLY A 632 -36.73 -14.02 -23.27
N ARG A 633 -37.24 -15.11 -23.86
CA ARG A 633 -36.47 -16.31 -24.15
C ARG A 633 -36.23 -16.52 -25.64
N VAL A 634 -35.29 -17.40 -25.95
CA VAL A 634 -35.07 -17.92 -27.31
C VAL A 634 -35.44 -19.39 -27.35
N THR A 635 -36.36 -19.78 -28.24
CA THR A 635 -36.71 -21.18 -28.52
C THR A 635 -36.24 -21.55 -29.92
N PHE A 636 -35.45 -22.63 -30.03
CA PHE A 636 -34.88 -23.10 -31.28
C PHE A 636 -35.21 -24.57 -31.53
N SER A 637 -35.61 -24.90 -32.76
CA SER A 637 -35.94 -26.26 -33.20
C SER A 637 -35.55 -26.45 -34.67
N GLY A 638 -34.22 -26.50 -34.91
CA GLY A 638 -33.60 -26.73 -36.23
C GLY A 638 -32.42 -27.70 -36.15
N ASP A 639 -31.70 -27.84 -37.26
CA ASP A 639 -30.58 -28.79 -37.38
C ASP A 639 -29.35 -28.32 -36.60
N SER A 640 -28.94 -27.07 -36.84
CA SER A 640 -27.80 -26.47 -36.16
C SER A 640 -27.95 -24.95 -36.03
N PHE A 641 -27.37 -24.41 -34.96
CA PHE A 641 -27.24 -22.97 -34.75
C PHE A 641 -25.77 -22.58 -34.57
N GLU A 642 -25.30 -21.56 -35.31
CA GLU A 642 -23.97 -20.97 -35.11
C GLU A 642 -24.08 -19.47 -34.81
N GLY A 643 -23.67 -19.02 -33.63
CA GLY A 643 -23.69 -17.60 -33.32
C GLY A 643 -23.83 -17.22 -31.85
N VAL A 644 -24.53 -16.13 -31.58
CA VAL A 644 -24.69 -15.55 -30.23
C VAL A 644 -26.15 -15.60 -29.78
N VAL A 645 -26.41 -15.94 -28.51
CA VAL A 645 -27.76 -16.00 -27.92
C VAL A 645 -27.83 -15.27 -26.58
N LEU A 646 -28.14 -13.97 -26.60
CA LEU A 646 -28.33 -13.19 -25.38
C LEU A 646 -29.80 -13.15 -24.98
N THR A 647 -30.18 -13.66 -23.81
CA THR A 647 -31.60 -13.95 -23.53
C THR A 647 -31.96 -14.06 -22.05
N ARG A 648 -32.65 -13.06 -21.48
CA ARG A 648 -32.89 -13.03 -20.02
C ARG A 648 -33.62 -14.25 -19.47
N ASP A 649 -34.66 -14.72 -20.18
CA ASP A 649 -35.51 -15.79 -19.66
C ASP A 649 -35.04 -17.20 -20.10
N GLY A 650 -33.90 -17.28 -20.81
CA GLY A 650 -33.23 -18.54 -21.13
C GLY A 650 -33.24 -18.96 -22.60
N PHE A 651 -32.53 -20.05 -22.89
CA PHE A 651 -32.37 -20.64 -24.22
C PHE A 651 -32.90 -22.07 -24.24
N PHE A 652 -33.83 -22.35 -25.15
CA PHE A 652 -34.62 -23.57 -25.22
C PHE A 652 -34.43 -24.25 -26.58
N VAL A 653 -33.53 -25.22 -26.65
CA VAL A 653 -33.33 -26.06 -27.84
C VAL A 653 -34.22 -27.29 -27.70
N THR A 654 -35.23 -27.40 -28.54
CA THR A 654 -36.29 -28.42 -28.40
C THR A 654 -36.14 -29.59 -29.39
N SER A 655 -35.28 -29.46 -30.40
CA SER A 655 -35.04 -30.51 -31.38
C SER A 655 -33.97 -31.48 -30.89
N GLY A 656 -34.27 -32.77 -30.98
CA GLY A 656 -33.30 -33.83 -30.75
C GLY A 656 -32.20 -33.79 -31.81
N GLY A 657 -30.94 -33.88 -31.39
CA GLY A 657 -29.82 -33.97 -32.32
C GLY A 657 -29.17 -32.65 -32.70
N THR A 658 -29.77 -31.51 -32.34
CA THR A 658 -29.27 -30.17 -32.71
C THR A 658 -27.87 -29.88 -32.18
N ASP A 659 -27.01 -29.32 -33.02
CA ASP A 659 -25.72 -28.79 -32.61
C ASP A 659 -25.74 -27.25 -32.52
N VAL A 660 -25.23 -26.71 -31.42
CA VAL A 660 -25.03 -25.27 -31.19
C VAL A 660 -23.54 -24.99 -31.16
N THR A 661 -23.06 -24.02 -31.93
CA THR A 661 -21.67 -23.53 -31.85
C THR A 661 -21.66 -22.03 -31.61
N PHE A 662 -20.97 -21.58 -30.57
CA PHE A 662 -20.82 -20.15 -30.30
C PHE A 662 -19.75 -19.52 -31.18
N ARG A 663 -20.04 -18.30 -31.65
CA ARG A 663 -19.19 -17.51 -32.55
C ARG A 663 -19.18 -16.06 -32.09
N ASN A 664 -18.01 -15.42 -32.07
CA ASN A 664 -17.86 -14.06 -31.56
C ASN A 664 -18.68 -13.04 -32.36
N PHE A 665 -19.07 -11.93 -31.71
CA PHE A 665 -19.79 -10.83 -32.36
C PHE A 665 -19.08 -10.28 -33.61
N GLU A 666 -17.75 -10.25 -33.59
CA GLU A 666 -16.89 -9.79 -34.70
C GLU A 666 -17.04 -10.64 -35.99
N GLU A 667 -17.57 -11.86 -35.88
CA GLU A 667 -17.87 -12.69 -37.05
C GLU A 667 -19.14 -12.23 -37.80
N PHE A 668 -20.03 -11.50 -37.10
CA PHE A 668 -21.31 -11.01 -37.64
C PHE A 668 -21.32 -9.51 -37.93
N PHE A 669 -20.44 -8.73 -37.29
CA PHE A 669 -20.37 -7.28 -37.46
C PHE A 669 -18.93 -6.82 -37.69
N SER A 670 -18.77 -5.82 -38.55
CA SER A 670 -17.44 -5.27 -38.89
C SER A 670 -16.94 -4.21 -37.91
N SER A 671 -17.79 -3.72 -37.01
CA SER A 671 -17.48 -2.69 -36.02
C SER A 671 -18.38 -2.84 -34.79
N PRO A 672 -17.87 -2.58 -33.57
CA PRO A 672 -18.70 -2.53 -32.36
C PRO A 672 -19.86 -1.51 -32.43
N ASP A 673 -19.73 -0.45 -33.22
CA ASP A 673 -20.80 0.54 -33.44
C ASP A 673 -22.03 -0.03 -34.18
N ASP A 674 -21.89 -1.22 -34.77
CA ASP A 674 -22.97 -1.95 -35.44
C ASP A 674 -23.61 -3.02 -34.56
N TYR A 675 -23.12 -3.22 -33.33
CA TYR A 675 -23.78 -4.09 -32.36
C TYR A 675 -25.18 -3.54 -32.03
N PRO A 676 -26.19 -4.42 -31.91
CA PRO A 676 -27.59 -4.01 -31.77
C PRO A 676 -27.96 -3.54 -30.35
N PHE A 677 -26.98 -3.16 -29.53
CA PHE A 677 -27.10 -2.66 -28.16
C PHE A 677 -26.18 -1.46 -27.95
#